data_AF-A0A1Q7GJ17-F1
#
_entry.id   AF-A0A1Q7GJ17-F1
#
_cell.length_a   1.000
_cell.length_b   1.000
_cell.length_c   1.000
_cell.angle_alpha   90.00
_cell.angle_beta   90.00
_cell.angle_gamma   90.00
#
_symmetry.space_group_name_H-M   'P 1'
#
loop_
_entity.id
_entity.type
_entity.pdbx_description
1 polymer ?
#
loop_
_entity_poly.entity_id
_entity_poly.type
_entity_poly.pdbx_seq_one_letter_code
_entity_poly.pdbx_strand_id
1 'polypeptide(L)'
;MLVISGTLRVYRNDHGRFKAIAAGAGIKSLTAPTSAIVGDYDNDGHLDVLVMGSSGTLLLHNNGDGTFRDQTRAAGIADTVPVTTGLFADLDHDGDLDLFLGTSRGDRLYRNNGDGTFRELAAIAGLTSSNARTNAVAFGDFDGDARTDLVVARENGIALYHGLEEGRFEDVTQHSGLARARGSRVVAAGDYDNDGFLDLFAGDFYRNDGTGTFTRDTRAVHPSTGDVLDAVFLDFDNDGWLDLITAGPNGLVLLHNDQNGRFSDRTALLPAGLAHSGARQVFAFDYDDDGDLDLLVVGLDGQVHLLRNDGGNANEFVNVRLVALRDGSGKNNYFGIGSRLELRAKDLYQMRVVDQPVVHFGLGNRLKADVLRVVWTNGVPQTYYYRGGEAGGADRNVLEQQVLKGSCTFLYTWDGEAYRFLTDVTWASALGMPLGIMAGEKTVYGPPQAAREYFRIPGNRLKPVAGRYRMQLTEELWEVAYVDQLALLAIDHPESVNVFVDERFVPPSVATSELAIHQVRNEQLPLSATDERGRDLLPLLRAKDDAYVGGFVPGPYQGVTETHDLVLDLGPLTNARDITLFLEGWLFPTDASINAAIAQGKAVKIEWPSLAVRDAAGNWRTVIENLSFPAGKDKTMIVDLTGKFLTADHHVRIRTSMEIYWDRVFFTVGSTDSPMGVTRLAPVAANLHARGWSRVFRKGGRYGPQWFDYSQVSRESPWRAVGGHFTRYGDVLPLLREADDQSVIIASGDEMSLEFAEATPPLPNGWKRDFLLFNVAWMKDADLHTASGQTVEPLPFHAMTHYPYGAELRYPDDAAHRRYVAEYDTRITPP
;
A
#
# COMPACT_ATOMS: atom_id res chain seq x y z
N MET A 1 6.63 21.08 -22.34
CA MET A 1 7.79 22.01 -22.19
C MET A 1 8.87 21.63 -23.18
N LEU A 2 9.77 22.55 -23.56
CA LEU A 2 10.72 22.30 -24.64
C LEU A 2 12.10 22.85 -24.32
N VAL A 3 13.13 22.01 -24.45
CA VAL A 3 14.54 22.45 -24.46
C VAL A 3 15.01 22.58 -25.90
N ILE A 4 15.13 23.82 -26.38
CA ILE A 4 15.44 24.12 -27.78
C ILE A 4 16.71 24.97 -27.84
N SER A 5 17.70 24.51 -28.62
CA SER A 5 18.97 25.22 -28.81
C SER A 5 19.65 25.64 -27.48
N GLY A 6 19.58 24.78 -26.46
CA GLY A 6 20.19 25.03 -25.15
C GLY A 6 19.44 26.03 -24.27
N THR A 7 18.14 26.25 -24.51
CA THR A 7 17.28 27.09 -23.66
C THR A 7 16.00 26.35 -23.30
N LEU A 8 15.64 26.34 -22.01
CA LEU A 8 14.32 25.88 -21.56
C LEU A 8 13.25 26.90 -21.97
N ARG A 9 12.19 26.42 -22.60
CA ARG A 9 10.97 27.19 -22.91
C ARG A 9 9.75 26.46 -22.37
N VAL A 10 8.93 27.19 -21.63
CA VAL A 10 7.67 26.69 -21.07
C VAL A 10 6.52 27.37 -21.80
N TYR A 11 5.58 26.56 -22.27
CA TYR A 11 4.37 27.01 -22.94
C TYR A 11 3.18 26.47 -22.14
N ARG A 12 2.21 27.33 -21.90
CA ARG A 12 0.89 26.90 -21.44
C ARG A 12 0.05 26.55 -22.67
N ASN A 13 -0.56 25.37 -22.65
CA ASN A 13 -1.53 24.96 -23.65
C ASN A 13 -2.92 25.42 -23.22
N ASP A 14 -3.55 26.26 -24.04
CA ASP A 14 -4.91 26.77 -23.86
C ASP A 14 -5.80 26.16 -24.98
N HIS A 15 -6.07 24.85 -24.93
CA HIS A 15 -6.84 24.06 -25.92
C HIS A 15 -6.33 24.24 -27.36
N GLY A 16 -5.16 23.67 -27.66
CA GLY A 16 -4.52 23.82 -28.97
C GLY A 16 -3.76 25.12 -29.19
N ARG A 17 -3.80 26.07 -28.24
CA ARG A 17 -3.09 27.35 -28.34
C ARG A 17 -1.97 27.47 -27.32
N PHE A 18 -0.75 27.52 -27.80
CA PHE A 18 0.44 27.61 -26.94
C PHE A 18 0.84 29.06 -26.67
N LYS A 19 0.84 29.44 -25.39
CA LYS A 19 1.33 30.74 -24.91
C LYS A 19 2.62 30.57 -24.12
N ALA A 20 3.68 31.26 -24.54
CA ALA A 20 4.95 31.24 -23.82
C ALA A 20 4.80 31.86 -22.42
N ILE A 21 5.31 31.17 -21.40
CA ILE A 21 5.46 31.72 -20.05
C ILE A 21 6.74 32.57 -20.01
N ALA A 22 6.64 33.78 -19.47
CA ALA A 22 7.75 34.74 -19.49
C ALA A 22 8.93 34.25 -18.61
N ALA A 23 10.17 34.56 -19.03
CA ALA A 23 11.38 34.22 -18.27
C ALA A 23 11.42 34.80 -16.85
N GLY A 24 10.63 35.85 -16.57
CA GLY A 24 10.45 36.42 -15.22
C GLY A 24 9.64 35.56 -14.24
N ALA A 25 9.05 34.44 -14.70
CA ALA A 25 8.27 33.52 -13.87
C ALA A 25 9.13 32.54 -13.06
N GLY A 26 10.40 32.87 -12.80
CA GLY A 26 11.34 32.01 -12.05
C GLY A 26 11.90 30.82 -12.84
N ILE A 27 11.65 30.77 -14.15
CA ILE A 27 12.21 29.78 -15.08
C ILE A 27 13.70 30.06 -15.25
N LYS A 28 14.53 29.47 -14.39
CA LYS A 28 15.99 29.44 -14.58
C LYS A 28 16.34 28.47 -15.70
N SER A 29 17.50 28.66 -16.32
CA SER A 29 18.06 27.71 -17.27
C SER A 29 19.37 27.16 -16.75
N LEU A 30 19.53 25.84 -16.88
CA LEU A 30 20.81 25.17 -16.78
C LEU A 30 21.77 25.71 -17.86
N THR A 31 23.08 25.52 -17.70
CA THR A 31 24.04 25.76 -18.79
C THR A 31 23.95 24.60 -19.79
N ALA A 32 23.60 24.88 -21.04
CA ALA A 32 23.46 23.87 -22.10
C ALA A 32 22.55 22.68 -21.69
N PRO A 33 21.27 22.93 -21.35
CA PRO A 33 20.29 21.87 -21.13
C PRO A 33 20.08 21.05 -22.41
N THR A 34 19.82 19.75 -22.25
CA THR A 34 19.58 18.83 -23.36
C THR A 34 18.21 18.17 -23.32
N SER A 35 17.58 18.09 -22.15
CA SER A 35 16.30 17.42 -21.96
C SER A 35 15.60 17.96 -20.71
N ALA A 36 14.30 17.72 -20.61
CA ALA A 36 13.52 17.97 -19.40
C ALA A 36 12.45 16.90 -19.27
N ILE A 37 12.14 16.50 -18.03
CA ILE A 37 11.04 15.60 -17.67
C ILE A 37 10.15 16.31 -16.64
N VAL A 38 8.96 15.76 -16.42
CA VAL A 38 8.00 16.27 -15.46
C VAL A 38 7.58 15.20 -14.47
N GLY A 39 7.26 15.62 -13.25
CA GLY A 39 6.76 14.77 -12.18
C GLY A 39 6.28 15.66 -11.02
N ASP A 40 5.26 15.22 -10.31
CA ASP A 40 4.76 15.87 -9.08
C ASP A 40 5.52 15.27 -7.89
N TYR A 41 6.73 15.76 -7.65
CA TYR A 41 7.65 15.11 -6.70
C TYR A 41 7.30 15.41 -5.24
N ASP A 42 6.56 16.49 -4.96
CA ASP A 42 6.10 16.84 -3.61
C ASP A 42 4.59 16.61 -3.40
N ASN A 43 3.96 15.90 -4.34
CA ASN A 43 2.60 15.38 -4.25
C ASN A 43 1.55 16.49 -4.07
N ASP A 44 1.82 17.69 -4.58
CA ASP A 44 0.99 18.88 -4.40
C ASP A 44 -0.08 19.06 -5.50
N GLY A 45 -0.09 18.17 -6.50
CA GLY A 45 -1.00 18.16 -7.63
C GLY A 45 -0.55 19.03 -8.80
N HIS A 46 0.64 19.62 -8.74
CA HIS A 46 1.25 20.41 -9.79
C HIS A 46 2.50 19.72 -10.31
N LEU A 47 2.56 19.48 -11.63
CA LEU A 47 3.76 18.91 -12.23
C LEU A 47 4.94 19.89 -12.11
N ASP A 48 6.03 19.40 -11.51
CA ASP A 48 7.32 20.07 -11.44
C ASP A 48 8.20 19.69 -12.63
N VAL A 49 9.33 20.38 -12.76
CA VAL A 49 10.20 20.24 -13.93
C VAL A 49 11.60 19.90 -13.51
N LEU A 50 12.12 18.77 -14.00
CA LEU A 50 13.53 18.48 -13.93
C LEU A 50 14.19 18.74 -15.28
N VAL A 51 15.07 19.73 -15.33
CA VAL A 51 15.90 20.02 -16.49
C VAL A 51 17.22 19.28 -16.35
N MET A 52 17.67 18.63 -17.41
CA MET A 52 18.88 17.82 -17.45
C MET A 52 19.82 18.33 -18.54
N GLY A 53 21.13 18.18 -18.30
CA GLY A 53 22.12 18.52 -19.30
C GLY A 53 23.55 18.26 -18.87
N SER A 54 24.47 18.85 -19.63
CA SER A 54 25.91 18.63 -19.45
C SER A 54 26.47 19.14 -18.11
N SER A 55 25.76 20.03 -17.42
CA SER A 55 26.18 20.58 -16.14
C SER A 55 25.37 20.07 -14.95
N GLY A 56 24.68 18.92 -15.09
CA GLY A 56 23.87 18.33 -14.03
C GLY A 56 22.37 18.51 -14.24
N THR A 57 21.66 18.75 -13.14
CA THR A 57 20.21 18.92 -13.08
C THR A 57 19.80 20.31 -12.60
N LEU A 58 18.55 20.68 -12.87
CA LEU A 58 17.87 21.83 -12.29
C LEU A 58 16.41 21.42 -12.02
N LEU A 59 16.01 21.37 -10.76
CA LEU A 59 14.63 21.09 -10.35
C LEU A 59 13.90 22.41 -10.11
N LEU A 60 12.84 22.62 -10.89
CA LEU A 60 11.95 23.76 -10.81
C LEU A 60 10.62 23.30 -10.23
N HIS A 61 10.35 23.66 -8.98
CA HIS A 61 9.07 23.42 -8.36
C HIS A 61 8.02 24.41 -8.90
N ASN A 62 6.83 23.92 -9.22
CA ASN A 62 5.72 24.67 -9.77
C ASN A 62 4.81 25.18 -8.64
N ASN A 63 4.77 26.49 -8.40
CA ASN A 63 3.97 27.04 -7.30
C ASN A 63 2.44 27.05 -7.55
N GLY A 64 1.96 26.40 -8.63
CA GLY A 64 0.53 26.31 -8.99
C GLY A 64 -0.07 27.58 -9.63
N ASP A 65 0.66 28.70 -9.62
CA ASP A 65 0.22 29.99 -10.17
C ASP A 65 0.89 30.34 -11.51
N GLY A 66 1.57 29.36 -12.12
CA GLY A 66 2.35 29.53 -13.36
C GLY A 66 3.74 30.12 -13.13
N THR A 67 4.20 30.23 -11.89
CA THR A 67 5.59 30.55 -11.52
C THR A 67 6.34 29.33 -11.01
N PHE A 68 7.67 29.37 -11.12
CA PHE A 68 8.57 28.29 -10.73
C PHE A 68 9.63 28.76 -9.73
N ARG A 69 10.04 27.87 -8.82
CA ARG A 69 11.17 28.09 -7.91
C ARG A 69 12.23 27.02 -8.07
N ASP A 70 13.49 27.42 -8.06
CA ASP A 70 14.63 26.48 -8.12
C ASP A 70 14.81 25.81 -6.75
N GLN A 71 14.56 24.51 -6.72
CA GLN A 71 14.64 23.67 -5.53
C GLN A 71 15.91 22.78 -5.53
N THR A 72 16.70 22.78 -6.60
CA THR A 72 17.79 21.81 -6.87
C THR A 72 18.71 21.54 -5.67
N ARG A 73 19.23 22.61 -5.04
CA ARG A 73 20.16 22.48 -3.91
C ARG A 73 19.45 22.05 -2.63
N ALA A 74 18.26 22.57 -2.38
CA ALA A 74 17.47 22.23 -1.20
C ALA A 74 16.95 20.79 -1.27
N ALA A 75 16.62 20.32 -2.47
CA ALA A 75 16.26 18.93 -2.77
C ALA A 75 17.45 17.95 -2.70
N GLY A 76 18.70 18.43 -2.59
CA GLY A 76 19.88 17.56 -2.45
C GLY A 76 20.39 16.94 -3.77
N ILE A 77 19.89 17.38 -4.93
CA ILE A 77 20.21 16.80 -6.25
C ILE A 77 21.13 17.66 -7.11
N ALA A 78 21.84 18.64 -6.52
CA ALA A 78 22.71 19.57 -7.23
C ALA A 78 24.06 18.97 -7.70
N ASP A 79 24.10 17.69 -8.08
CA ASP A 79 25.28 17.08 -8.70
C ASP A 79 25.53 17.70 -10.10
N THR A 80 26.81 17.77 -10.49
CA THR A 80 27.29 18.31 -11.77
C THR A 80 27.60 17.23 -12.80
N VAL A 81 27.31 15.97 -12.48
CA VAL A 81 27.46 14.85 -13.43
C VAL A 81 26.54 15.09 -14.64
N PRO A 82 27.06 14.96 -15.88
CA PRO A 82 26.23 15.09 -17.07
C PRO A 82 25.09 14.07 -17.08
N VAL A 83 23.86 14.57 -17.16
CA VAL A 83 22.64 13.75 -17.21
C VAL A 83 22.09 13.71 -18.62
N THR A 84 21.68 12.54 -19.07
CA THR A 84 21.28 12.28 -20.46
C THR A 84 19.79 12.01 -20.59
N THR A 85 19.24 11.27 -19.63
CA THR A 85 17.83 10.90 -19.52
C THR A 85 17.47 10.71 -18.05
N GLY A 86 16.19 10.62 -17.74
CA GLY A 86 15.70 10.30 -16.41
C GLY A 86 14.20 10.06 -16.45
N LEU A 87 13.67 9.57 -15.33
CA LEU A 87 12.23 9.40 -15.13
C LEU A 87 11.88 9.64 -13.65
N PHE A 88 10.64 10.04 -13.42
CA PHE A 88 10.02 10.00 -12.10
C PHE A 88 9.12 8.77 -12.00
N ALA A 89 9.28 7.98 -10.94
CA ALA A 89 8.43 6.83 -10.65
C ALA A 89 8.52 6.50 -9.15
N ASP A 90 7.48 5.87 -8.61
CA ASP A 90 7.48 5.31 -7.26
C ASP A 90 8.27 3.97 -7.30
N LEU A 91 9.58 4.03 -7.04
CA LEU A 91 10.50 2.91 -7.27
C LEU A 91 10.67 2.02 -6.04
N ASP A 92 10.31 2.51 -4.85
CA ASP A 92 10.28 1.73 -3.62
C ASP A 92 8.87 1.42 -3.10
N HIS A 93 7.81 1.96 -3.72
CA HIS A 93 6.39 1.75 -3.40
C HIS A 93 5.94 2.38 -2.08
N ASP A 94 6.52 3.51 -1.69
CA ASP A 94 6.19 4.22 -0.45
C ASP A 94 5.17 5.36 -0.65
N GLY A 95 4.79 5.63 -1.90
CA GLY A 95 3.73 6.56 -2.26
C GLY A 95 4.20 7.94 -2.70
N ASP A 96 5.51 8.18 -2.81
CA ASP A 96 6.06 9.37 -3.45
C ASP A 96 6.82 9.04 -4.76
N LEU A 97 7.26 10.06 -5.51
CA LEU A 97 8.01 9.85 -6.76
C LEU A 97 9.52 9.96 -6.51
N ASP A 98 10.22 8.86 -6.76
CA ASP A 98 11.68 8.79 -6.85
C ASP A 98 12.19 9.29 -8.20
N LEU A 99 13.50 9.46 -8.29
CA LEU A 99 14.17 9.97 -9.48
C LEU A 99 15.33 9.07 -9.91
N PHE A 100 15.19 8.42 -11.07
CA PHE A 100 16.30 7.76 -11.76
C PHE A 100 16.93 8.70 -12.79
N LEU A 101 18.26 8.82 -12.79
CA LEU A 101 19.01 9.60 -13.77
C LEU A 101 20.03 8.74 -14.51
N GLY A 102 19.86 8.66 -15.83
CA GLY A 102 20.84 8.11 -16.75
C GLY A 102 22.03 9.05 -16.93
N THR A 103 23.25 8.53 -16.80
CA THR A 103 24.46 9.35 -16.97
C THR A 103 25.51 8.68 -17.87
N SER A 104 26.65 9.35 -18.06
CA SER A 104 27.85 8.75 -18.68
C SER A 104 28.92 8.31 -17.68
N ARG A 105 28.64 8.38 -16.36
CA ARG A 105 29.58 8.11 -15.27
C ARG A 105 28.89 7.38 -14.11
N GLY A 106 28.13 6.34 -14.45
CA GLY A 106 27.28 5.59 -13.52
C GLY A 106 25.95 6.30 -13.30
N ASP A 107 24.85 5.57 -13.42
CA ASP A 107 23.51 6.10 -13.20
C ASP A 107 23.32 6.58 -11.74
N ARG A 108 22.30 7.38 -11.49
CA ARG A 108 21.90 7.81 -10.14
C ARG A 108 20.48 7.35 -9.88
N LEU A 109 20.22 6.99 -8.63
CA LEU A 109 18.88 6.76 -8.11
C LEU A 109 18.73 7.61 -6.87
N TYR A 110 17.81 8.55 -6.94
CA TYR A 110 17.49 9.46 -5.86
C TYR A 110 16.14 9.05 -5.29
N ARG A 111 16.18 8.48 -4.09
CA ARG A 111 14.97 8.19 -3.34
C ARG A 111 14.44 9.47 -2.72
N ASN A 112 13.16 9.75 -2.88
CA ASN A 112 12.51 10.86 -2.21
C ASN A 112 12.36 10.51 -0.71
N ASN A 113 12.26 11.52 0.15
CA ASN A 113 12.16 11.32 1.60
C ASN A 113 10.80 11.83 2.13
N GLY A 114 9.82 12.08 1.25
CA GLY A 114 8.55 12.69 1.59
C GLY A 114 8.62 14.10 2.23
N ASP A 115 9.80 14.74 2.22
CA ASP A 115 10.03 16.06 2.84
C ASP A 115 10.60 17.11 1.85
N GLY A 116 10.51 16.80 0.55
CA GLY A 116 11.02 17.62 -0.55
C GLY A 116 12.54 17.52 -0.73
N THR A 117 13.20 16.58 -0.06
CA THR A 117 14.61 16.24 -0.25
C THR A 117 14.78 14.82 -0.78
N PHE A 118 15.89 14.60 -1.49
CA PHE A 118 16.24 13.29 -2.03
C PHE A 118 17.54 12.75 -1.43
N ARG A 119 17.67 11.43 -1.41
CA ARG A 119 18.88 10.70 -1.04
C ARG A 119 19.36 9.84 -2.21
N GLU A 120 20.62 10.03 -2.61
CA GLU A 120 21.25 9.19 -3.63
C GLU A 120 21.55 7.79 -3.08
N LEU A 121 21.09 6.75 -3.78
CA LEU A 121 21.12 5.35 -3.33
C LEU A 121 21.57 4.35 -4.39
N ALA A 122 21.96 4.75 -5.62
CA ALA A 122 22.17 3.80 -6.72
C ALA A 122 23.04 2.60 -6.36
N ALA A 123 24.16 2.84 -5.65
CA ALA A 123 25.08 1.79 -5.25
C ALA A 123 24.49 0.79 -4.23
N ILE A 124 23.65 1.26 -3.30
CA ILE A 124 23.02 0.41 -2.27
C ILE A 124 21.78 -0.28 -2.84
N ALA A 125 21.10 0.37 -3.77
CA ALA A 125 19.96 -0.16 -4.50
C ALA A 125 20.33 -1.26 -5.51
N GLY A 126 21.60 -1.63 -5.65
CA GLY A 126 22.00 -2.71 -6.57
C GLY A 126 22.09 -2.29 -8.04
N LEU A 127 21.89 -1.01 -8.37
CA LEU A 127 22.09 -0.50 -9.72
C LEU A 127 23.59 -0.46 -10.02
N THR A 128 24.03 -1.42 -10.84
CA THR A 128 25.44 -1.61 -11.19
C THR A 128 25.98 -0.39 -11.93
N SER A 129 27.12 0.16 -11.48
CA SER A 129 27.76 1.30 -12.12
C SER A 129 28.32 0.89 -13.48
N SER A 130 27.60 1.21 -14.57
CA SER A 130 28.16 1.20 -15.92
C SER A 130 28.81 2.54 -16.22
N ASN A 131 30.02 2.52 -16.79
CA ASN A 131 30.64 3.71 -17.38
C ASN A 131 30.13 3.98 -18.81
N ALA A 132 29.26 3.11 -19.35
CA ALA A 132 28.61 3.36 -20.62
C ALA A 132 27.53 4.42 -20.44
N ARG A 133 27.39 5.31 -21.44
CA ARG A 133 26.35 6.32 -21.44
C ARG A 133 24.97 5.67 -21.53
N THR A 134 24.09 5.99 -20.58
CA THR A 134 22.67 5.68 -20.64
C THR A 134 21.97 6.61 -21.62
N ASN A 135 21.16 6.07 -22.52
CA ASN A 135 20.49 6.82 -23.59
C ASN A 135 18.97 6.90 -23.37
N ALA A 136 18.37 5.81 -22.90
CA ALA A 136 16.94 5.73 -22.63
C ALA A 136 16.69 4.81 -21.43
N VAL A 137 15.53 4.98 -20.80
CA VAL A 137 15.07 4.17 -19.68
C VAL A 137 13.54 4.05 -19.76
N ALA A 138 13.02 2.89 -19.43
CA ALA A 138 11.59 2.64 -19.25
C ALA A 138 11.38 1.92 -17.92
N PHE A 139 10.18 2.04 -17.35
CA PHE A 139 9.78 1.35 -16.12
C PHE A 139 8.46 0.62 -16.32
N GLY A 140 8.18 -0.34 -15.46
CA GLY A 140 6.94 -1.11 -15.45
C GLY A 140 7.11 -2.39 -14.66
N ASP A 141 6.04 -3.17 -14.50
CA ASP A 141 6.07 -4.51 -13.91
C ASP A 141 6.24 -5.53 -15.05
N PHE A 142 7.46 -6.04 -15.27
CA PHE A 142 7.77 -6.96 -16.36
C PHE A 142 7.69 -8.43 -15.95
N ASP A 143 7.73 -8.76 -14.66
CA ASP A 143 7.68 -10.14 -14.16
C ASP A 143 6.40 -10.51 -13.38
N GLY A 144 5.47 -9.56 -13.24
CA GLY A 144 4.14 -9.75 -12.67
C GLY A 144 4.09 -9.69 -11.14
N ASP A 145 5.21 -9.36 -10.48
CA ASP A 145 5.28 -9.29 -9.02
C ASP A 145 4.71 -7.97 -8.44
N ALA A 146 4.38 -7.02 -9.32
CA ALA A 146 3.90 -5.65 -9.08
C ALA A 146 4.88 -4.75 -8.32
N ARG A 147 6.16 -5.06 -8.38
CA ARG A 147 7.24 -4.12 -8.10
C ARG A 147 7.63 -3.42 -9.40
N THR A 148 8.16 -2.21 -9.28
CA THR A 148 8.59 -1.43 -10.43
C THR A 148 9.97 -1.90 -10.89
N ASP A 149 10.05 -2.43 -12.10
CA ASP A 149 11.29 -2.80 -12.77
C ASP A 149 11.82 -1.66 -13.65
N LEU A 150 13.08 -1.77 -14.07
CA LEU A 150 13.73 -0.81 -14.96
C LEU A 150 14.38 -1.52 -16.16
N VAL A 151 14.08 -1.03 -17.37
CA VAL A 151 14.83 -1.35 -18.58
C VAL A 151 15.70 -0.16 -18.96
N VAL A 152 17.01 -0.35 -18.99
CA VAL A 152 18.00 0.71 -19.22
C VAL A 152 18.77 0.44 -20.52
N ALA A 153 18.60 1.33 -21.51
CA ALA A 153 19.34 1.29 -22.77
C ALA A 153 20.63 2.12 -22.66
N ARG A 154 21.78 1.47 -22.86
CA ARG A 154 23.12 2.06 -22.78
C ARG A 154 23.90 1.86 -24.06
N GLU A 155 24.93 2.65 -24.30
CA GLU A 155 25.81 2.53 -25.47
C GLU A 155 26.35 1.11 -25.72
N ASN A 156 26.48 0.30 -24.67
CA ASN A 156 27.00 -1.06 -24.72
C ASN A 156 25.92 -2.16 -24.68
N GLY A 157 24.63 -1.83 -24.62
CA GLY A 157 23.54 -2.81 -24.62
C GLY A 157 22.34 -2.39 -23.75
N ILE A 158 21.39 -3.31 -23.58
CA ILE A 158 20.22 -3.15 -22.72
C ILE A 158 20.46 -3.91 -21.43
N ALA A 159 20.03 -3.34 -20.30
CA ALA A 159 19.91 -4.04 -19.04
C ALA A 159 18.45 -4.06 -18.57
N LEU A 160 18.03 -5.17 -17.97
CA LEU A 160 16.78 -5.30 -17.23
C LEU A 160 17.12 -5.50 -15.76
N TYR A 161 16.50 -4.67 -14.92
CA TYR A 161 16.60 -4.73 -13.47
C TYR A 161 15.23 -5.04 -12.89
N HIS A 162 15.10 -6.16 -12.19
CA HIS A 162 13.88 -6.44 -11.44
C HIS A 162 13.88 -5.66 -10.13
N GLY A 163 12.75 -5.05 -9.79
CA GLY A 163 12.52 -4.38 -8.52
C GLY A 163 12.44 -5.39 -7.37
N LEU A 164 12.97 -5.01 -6.21
CA LEU A 164 12.95 -5.79 -4.99
C LEU A 164 12.41 -4.93 -3.84
N GLU A 165 12.30 -5.51 -2.65
CA GLU A 165 11.92 -4.79 -1.44
C GLU A 165 12.84 -3.56 -1.17
N GLU A 166 12.24 -2.49 -0.63
CA GLU A 166 12.91 -1.24 -0.22
C GLU A 166 13.69 -0.55 -1.35
N GLY A 167 13.15 -0.56 -2.58
CA GLY A 167 13.75 0.13 -3.73
C GLY A 167 15.10 -0.43 -4.19
N ARG A 168 15.34 -1.72 -3.91
CA ARG A 168 16.51 -2.45 -4.42
C ARG A 168 16.22 -3.04 -5.80
N PHE A 169 17.28 -3.39 -6.51
CA PHE A 169 17.23 -3.90 -7.87
C PHE A 169 18.23 -5.05 -8.08
N GLU A 170 17.82 -6.05 -8.86
CA GLU A 170 18.69 -7.13 -9.34
C GLU A 170 18.85 -7.07 -10.86
N ASP A 171 20.09 -7.13 -11.36
CA ASP A 171 20.36 -7.22 -12.80
C ASP A 171 20.10 -8.65 -13.31
N VAL A 172 18.98 -8.83 -14.01
CA VAL A 172 18.55 -10.11 -14.56
C VAL A 172 18.82 -10.23 -16.07
N THR A 173 19.58 -9.30 -16.65
CA THR A 173 19.79 -9.16 -18.11
C THR A 173 20.22 -10.45 -18.80
N GLN A 174 21.05 -11.26 -18.14
CA GLN A 174 21.56 -12.50 -18.73
C GLN A 174 20.48 -13.58 -18.89
N HIS A 175 19.43 -13.54 -18.06
CA HIS A 175 18.37 -14.53 -18.03
C HIS A 175 17.08 -14.05 -18.71
N SER A 176 16.92 -12.74 -18.91
CA SER A 176 15.75 -12.12 -19.53
C SER A 176 15.69 -12.24 -21.06
N GLY A 177 16.73 -12.77 -21.72
CA GLY A 177 16.80 -12.80 -23.20
C GLY A 177 17.21 -11.47 -23.85
N LEU A 178 17.34 -10.38 -23.08
CA LEU A 178 17.73 -9.05 -23.58
C LEU A 178 19.25 -8.84 -23.72
N ALA A 179 20.09 -9.73 -23.17
CA ALA A 179 21.55 -9.62 -23.27
C ALA A 179 22.11 -9.50 -24.71
N ARG A 180 21.35 -9.95 -25.71
CA ARG A 180 21.71 -9.88 -27.14
C ARG A 180 20.88 -8.86 -27.92
N ALA A 181 20.08 -8.04 -27.24
CA ALA A 181 19.27 -7.04 -27.88
C ALA A 181 20.15 -6.02 -28.62
N ARG A 182 19.70 -5.63 -29.82
CA ARG A 182 20.52 -4.84 -30.75
C ARG A 182 20.37 -3.32 -30.57
N GLY A 183 19.37 -2.86 -29.80
CA GLY A 183 19.14 -1.44 -29.53
C GLY A 183 19.93 -0.95 -28.33
N SER A 184 20.97 -0.14 -28.55
CA SER A 184 21.76 0.50 -27.48
C SER A 184 21.36 1.97 -27.21
N ARG A 185 20.32 2.47 -27.88
CA ARG A 185 19.95 3.91 -27.86
C ARG A 185 18.51 4.21 -27.49
N VAL A 186 17.58 3.26 -27.63
CA VAL A 186 16.13 3.48 -27.44
C VAL A 186 15.51 2.30 -26.71
N VAL A 187 14.52 2.58 -25.87
CA VAL A 187 13.58 1.62 -25.32
C VAL A 187 12.22 2.29 -25.22
N ALA A 188 11.18 1.63 -25.69
CA ALA A 188 9.77 1.95 -25.42
C ALA A 188 9.10 0.70 -24.86
N ALA A 189 8.27 0.87 -23.82
CA ALA A 189 7.52 -0.22 -23.21
C ALA A 189 6.02 -0.07 -23.50
N GLY A 190 5.34 -1.18 -23.76
CA GLY A 190 3.89 -1.19 -24.01
C GLY A 190 3.41 -2.58 -24.39
N ASP A 191 2.22 -2.95 -23.94
CA ASP A 191 1.51 -4.18 -24.33
C ASP A 191 0.97 -4.02 -25.76
N TYR A 192 1.81 -4.27 -26.76
CA TYR A 192 1.44 -4.04 -28.16
C TYR A 192 0.65 -5.19 -28.77
N ASP A 193 0.72 -6.40 -28.19
CA ASP A 193 -0.07 -7.54 -28.66
C ASP A 193 -1.30 -7.86 -27.80
N ASN A 194 -1.60 -6.99 -26.82
CA ASN A 194 -2.75 -7.02 -25.93
C ASN A 194 -2.87 -8.34 -25.15
N ASP A 195 -1.73 -8.94 -24.78
CA ASP A 195 -1.69 -10.18 -24.00
C ASP A 195 -1.65 -9.94 -22.48
N GLY A 196 -1.55 -8.68 -22.06
CA GLY A 196 -1.53 -8.26 -20.66
C GLY A 196 -0.14 -8.15 -20.07
N PHE A 197 0.92 -8.33 -20.84
CA PHE A 197 2.30 -8.15 -20.38
C PHE A 197 2.96 -6.97 -21.08
N LEU A 198 3.85 -6.27 -20.39
CA LEU A 198 4.59 -5.19 -21.01
C LEU A 198 5.65 -5.77 -21.94
N ASP A 199 5.53 -5.44 -23.23
CA ASP A 199 6.54 -5.72 -24.23
C ASP A 199 7.49 -4.54 -24.44
N LEU A 200 8.51 -4.74 -25.27
CA LEU A 200 9.51 -3.72 -25.57
C LEU A 200 9.70 -3.52 -27.06
N PHE A 201 9.88 -2.25 -27.45
CA PHE A 201 10.62 -1.90 -28.65
C PHE A 201 12.00 -1.36 -28.26
N ALA A 202 13.05 -2.07 -28.68
CA ALA A 202 14.43 -1.66 -28.41
C ALA A 202 15.31 -1.86 -29.66
N GLY A 203 15.00 -1.06 -30.68
CA GLY A 203 15.53 -1.20 -32.05
C GLY A 203 14.92 -2.37 -32.84
N ASP A 204 14.18 -3.23 -32.16
CA ASP A 204 13.35 -4.32 -32.68
C ASP A 204 12.26 -4.64 -31.65
N PHE A 205 11.25 -5.43 -32.01
CA PHE A 205 10.18 -5.84 -31.10
C PHE A 205 10.58 -7.05 -30.27
N TYR A 206 10.31 -7.00 -28.96
CA TYR A 206 10.56 -8.06 -28.00
C TYR A 206 9.29 -8.32 -27.21
N ARG A 207 8.78 -9.55 -27.29
CA ARG A 207 7.61 -9.98 -26.54
C ARG A 207 8.01 -10.56 -25.20
N ASN A 208 7.34 -10.14 -24.14
CA ASN A 208 7.43 -10.68 -22.79
C ASN A 208 6.49 -11.90 -22.64
N ASP A 209 6.83 -12.86 -21.78
CA ASP A 209 5.93 -13.96 -21.42
C ASP A 209 5.25 -13.79 -20.06
N GLY A 210 5.45 -12.62 -19.45
CA GLY A 210 4.93 -12.25 -18.13
C GLY A 210 5.84 -12.63 -16.97
N THR A 211 7.03 -13.17 -17.24
CA THR A 211 8.03 -13.54 -16.21
C THR A 211 9.31 -12.70 -16.27
N GLY A 212 9.29 -11.60 -17.02
CA GLY A 212 10.48 -10.82 -17.36
C GLY A 212 11.37 -11.49 -18.41
N THR A 213 10.88 -12.56 -19.07
CA THR A 213 11.59 -13.24 -20.15
C THR A 213 11.14 -12.74 -21.52
N PHE A 214 12.07 -12.14 -22.25
CA PHE A 214 11.84 -11.53 -23.55
C PHE A 214 12.33 -12.39 -24.70
N THR A 215 11.50 -12.48 -25.74
CA THR A 215 11.85 -13.10 -27.02
C THR A 215 11.68 -12.10 -28.15
N ARG A 216 12.66 -12.01 -29.05
CA ARG A 216 12.52 -11.18 -30.25
C ARG A 216 11.30 -11.64 -31.05
N ASP A 217 10.33 -10.76 -31.26
CA ASP A 217 9.10 -11.13 -31.96
C ASP A 217 9.33 -11.15 -33.47
N THR A 218 9.32 -12.35 -34.04
CA THR A 218 9.48 -12.55 -35.49
C THR A 218 8.18 -12.36 -36.27
N ARG A 219 7.03 -12.29 -35.60
CA ARG A 219 5.73 -11.98 -36.20
C ARG A 219 5.63 -10.50 -36.54
N ALA A 220 6.27 -9.64 -35.72
CA ALA A 220 6.36 -8.19 -35.84
C ALA A 220 7.21 -7.75 -37.05
N VAL A 221 6.84 -8.25 -38.23
CA VAL A 221 7.47 -7.94 -39.50
C VAL A 221 7.22 -6.47 -39.79
N HIS A 222 8.31 -5.76 -39.98
CA HIS A 222 8.35 -4.32 -40.11
C HIS A 222 9.44 -3.96 -41.15
N PRO A 223 9.37 -2.82 -41.88
CA PRO A 223 10.48 -2.33 -42.72
C PRO A 223 11.79 -2.08 -41.93
N SER A 224 12.80 -1.42 -42.50
CA SER A 224 13.92 -0.96 -41.67
C SER A 224 13.55 0.38 -41.03
N THR A 225 13.65 0.51 -39.71
CA THR A 225 13.54 1.80 -39.00
C THR A 225 14.82 2.64 -39.10
N GLY A 226 15.92 2.07 -39.62
CA GLY A 226 17.22 2.73 -39.66
C GLY A 226 17.84 2.91 -38.27
N ASP A 227 18.55 4.03 -38.07
CA ASP A 227 19.08 4.42 -36.76
C ASP A 227 18.00 5.17 -35.98
N VAL A 228 17.57 4.62 -34.84
CA VAL A 228 16.47 5.15 -34.03
C VAL A 228 17.05 5.90 -32.83
N LEU A 229 16.63 7.15 -32.66
CA LEU A 229 16.99 8.01 -31.54
C LEU A 229 15.90 8.07 -30.46
N ASP A 230 14.63 7.91 -30.86
CA ASP A 230 13.48 7.93 -29.97
C ASP A 230 12.33 7.10 -30.55
N ALA A 231 11.50 6.54 -29.69
CA ALA A 231 10.36 5.72 -30.10
C ALA A 231 9.24 5.81 -29.06
N VAL A 232 7.99 5.87 -29.54
CA VAL A 232 6.80 5.98 -28.70
C VAL A 232 5.75 5.01 -29.21
N PHE A 233 5.22 4.19 -28.31
CA PHE A 233 3.98 3.46 -28.56
C PHE A 233 2.79 4.40 -28.43
N LEU A 234 1.85 4.33 -29.37
CA LEU A 234 0.64 5.15 -29.41
C LEU A 234 -0.47 4.38 -30.12
N ASP A 235 -1.72 4.70 -29.83
CA ASP A 235 -2.88 4.22 -30.59
C ASP A 235 -3.35 5.38 -31.48
N PHE A 236 -2.81 5.52 -32.71
CA PHE A 236 -3.03 6.76 -33.49
C PHE A 236 -4.39 6.77 -34.19
N ASP A 237 -5.04 5.62 -34.36
CA ASP A 237 -6.35 5.50 -34.99
C ASP A 237 -7.45 4.99 -34.04
N ASN A 238 -7.15 5.00 -32.72
CA ASN A 238 -8.04 4.62 -31.64
C ASN A 238 -8.66 3.22 -31.81
N ASP A 239 -7.96 2.28 -32.46
CA ASP A 239 -8.47 0.94 -32.71
C ASP A 239 -8.31 -0.02 -31.52
N GLY A 240 -7.56 0.41 -30.50
CA GLY A 240 -7.26 -0.32 -29.26
C GLY A 240 -5.93 -1.07 -29.27
N TRP A 241 -5.12 -0.94 -30.32
CA TRP A 241 -3.81 -1.58 -30.45
C TRP A 241 -2.70 -0.53 -30.46
N LEU A 242 -1.60 -0.81 -29.76
CA LEU A 242 -0.46 0.09 -29.81
C LEU A 242 0.27 -0.07 -31.15
N ASP A 243 0.29 1.03 -31.89
CA ASP A 243 1.17 1.34 -33.00
C ASP A 243 2.52 1.86 -32.50
N LEU A 244 3.48 2.05 -33.41
CA LEU A 244 4.79 2.58 -33.08
C LEU A 244 5.15 3.76 -33.99
N ILE A 245 5.60 4.87 -33.39
CA ILE A 245 6.30 5.92 -34.11
C ILE A 245 7.76 6.00 -33.66
N THR A 246 8.67 6.08 -34.62
CA THR A 246 10.11 6.24 -34.35
C THR A 246 10.65 7.51 -34.96
N ALA A 247 11.63 8.12 -34.30
CA ALA A 247 12.37 9.29 -34.76
C ALA A 247 13.86 8.95 -34.89
N GLY A 248 14.48 9.39 -35.99
CA GLY A 248 15.90 9.19 -36.22
C GLY A 248 16.49 10.13 -37.26
N PRO A 249 17.77 9.95 -37.65
CA PRO A 249 18.45 10.82 -38.62
C PRO A 249 17.78 10.89 -39.99
N ASN A 250 16.99 9.88 -40.35
CA ASN A 250 16.26 9.81 -41.61
C ASN A 250 14.82 10.35 -41.55
N GLY A 251 14.39 10.84 -40.39
CA GLY A 251 13.04 11.35 -40.15
C GLY A 251 12.19 10.43 -39.29
N LEU A 252 10.87 10.55 -39.45
CA LEU A 252 9.88 9.77 -38.72
C LEU A 252 9.48 8.52 -39.49
N VAL A 253 9.19 7.44 -38.77
CA VAL A 253 8.59 6.22 -39.32
C VAL A 253 7.38 5.86 -38.46
N LEU A 254 6.19 5.80 -39.08
CA LEU A 254 4.91 5.46 -38.42
C LEU A 254 4.46 4.06 -38.83
N LEU A 255 4.17 3.23 -37.83
CA LEU A 255 4.02 1.79 -37.99
C LEU A 255 2.75 1.31 -37.35
N HIS A 256 1.82 0.91 -38.21
CA HIS A 256 0.49 0.53 -37.78
C HIS A 256 0.41 -0.97 -37.49
N ASN A 257 -0.06 -1.31 -36.30
CA ASN A 257 -0.27 -2.67 -35.82
C ASN A 257 -1.54 -3.27 -36.44
N ASP A 258 -1.40 -4.31 -37.25
CA ASP A 258 -2.54 -4.92 -37.96
C ASP A 258 -3.34 -5.93 -37.13
N GLN A 259 -3.16 -5.90 -35.80
CA GLN A 259 -3.87 -6.73 -34.81
C GLN A 259 -3.52 -8.23 -34.88
N ASN A 260 -2.62 -8.62 -35.78
CA ASN A 260 -2.14 -10.00 -35.94
C ASN A 260 -0.64 -10.13 -35.68
N GLY A 261 -0.09 -9.15 -34.95
CA GLY A 261 1.31 -9.08 -34.58
C GLY A 261 2.22 -8.65 -35.73
N ARG A 262 1.71 -7.94 -36.76
CA ARG A 262 2.54 -7.36 -37.84
C ARG A 262 2.39 -5.83 -37.87
N PHE A 263 3.51 -5.15 -38.15
CA PHE A 263 3.56 -3.69 -38.23
C PHE A 263 3.74 -3.22 -39.67
N SER A 264 2.74 -2.52 -40.20
CA SER A 264 2.73 -2.00 -41.57
C SER A 264 3.20 -0.55 -41.64
N ASP A 265 4.01 -0.22 -42.64
CA ASP A 265 4.48 1.15 -42.85
C ASP A 265 3.34 2.09 -43.25
N ARG A 266 3.11 3.11 -42.43
CA ARG A 266 2.15 4.21 -42.63
C ARG A 266 2.83 5.57 -42.63
N THR A 267 4.14 5.62 -42.79
CA THR A 267 4.92 6.87 -42.84
C THR A 267 4.41 7.86 -43.89
N ALA A 268 3.77 7.37 -44.97
CA ALA A 268 3.16 8.21 -45.99
C ALA A 268 1.97 9.06 -45.50
N LEU A 269 1.41 8.78 -44.32
CA LEU A 269 0.41 9.62 -43.67
C LEU A 269 1.02 10.88 -43.05
N LEU A 270 2.31 10.86 -42.73
CA LEU A 270 3.02 11.99 -42.14
C LEU A 270 3.35 13.06 -43.21
N PRO A 271 3.51 14.34 -42.81
CA PRO A 271 3.99 15.36 -43.72
C PRO A 271 5.34 14.98 -44.34
N ALA A 272 5.40 14.95 -45.68
CA ALA A 272 6.57 14.45 -46.43
C ALA A 272 7.90 15.12 -46.05
N GLY A 273 7.87 16.38 -45.60
CA GLY A 273 9.05 17.08 -45.08
C GLY A 273 9.62 16.44 -43.81
N LEU A 274 8.76 15.99 -42.89
CA LEU A 274 9.13 15.42 -41.59
C LEU A 274 9.41 13.92 -41.64
N ALA A 275 8.72 13.20 -42.54
CA ALA A 275 9.01 11.81 -42.83
C ALA A 275 10.46 11.57 -43.30
N HIS A 276 11.12 12.61 -43.84
CA HIS A 276 12.46 12.51 -44.42
C HIS A 276 13.48 13.52 -43.88
N SER A 277 13.10 14.35 -42.90
CA SER A 277 14.01 15.27 -42.22
C SER A 277 14.33 14.74 -40.84
N GLY A 278 15.62 14.58 -40.52
CA GLY A 278 16.04 13.97 -39.26
C GLY A 278 15.35 14.53 -38.02
N ALA A 279 14.80 13.62 -37.21
CA ALA A 279 14.08 13.91 -35.97
C ALA A 279 14.86 13.34 -34.79
N ARG A 280 14.88 14.11 -33.69
CA ARG A 280 15.59 13.77 -32.45
C ARG A 280 14.65 13.13 -31.43
N GLN A 281 13.46 13.67 -31.28
CA GLN A 281 12.48 13.27 -30.27
C GLN A 281 11.06 13.39 -30.82
N VAL A 282 10.17 12.54 -30.32
CA VAL A 282 8.74 12.55 -30.63
C VAL A 282 7.95 12.32 -29.35
N PHE A 283 6.86 13.04 -29.17
CA PHE A 283 5.90 12.86 -28.06
C PHE A 283 4.51 12.68 -28.65
N ALA A 284 3.73 11.77 -28.07
CA ALA A 284 2.33 11.55 -28.43
C ALA A 284 1.42 12.00 -27.28
N PHE A 285 0.47 12.89 -27.56
CA PHE A 285 -0.53 13.37 -26.61
C PHE A 285 -1.64 14.12 -27.36
N ASP A 286 -2.87 14.05 -26.88
CA ASP A 286 -3.99 14.85 -27.38
C ASP A 286 -3.77 16.31 -26.92
N TYR A 287 -3.35 17.21 -27.83
CA TYR A 287 -2.99 18.58 -27.44
C TYR A 287 -4.13 19.58 -27.61
N ASP A 288 -5.17 19.26 -28.38
CA ASP A 288 -6.33 20.12 -28.56
C ASP A 288 -7.63 19.56 -27.95
N ASP A 289 -7.51 18.48 -27.18
CA ASP A 289 -8.58 17.79 -26.44
C ASP A 289 -9.69 17.28 -27.38
N ASP A 290 -9.33 16.82 -28.59
CA ASP A 290 -10.27 16.39 -29.63
C ASP A 290 -10.47 14.87 -29.73
N GLY A 291 -9.73 14.11 -28.91
CA GLY A 291 -9.93 12.69 -28.72
C GLY A 291 -9.04 11.78 -29.54
N ASP A 292 -8.05 12.30 -30.27
CA ASP A 292 -6.98 11.49 -30.83
C ASP A 292 -5.58 11.96 -30.40
N LEU A 293 -4.62 11.05 -30.51
CA LEU A 293 -3.24 11.35 -30.14
C LEU A 293 -2.54 12.09 -31.27
N ASP A 294 -2.10 13.32 -30.97
CA ASP A 294 -1.27 14.15 -31.83
C ASP A 294 0.22 13.90 -31.61
N LEU A 295 1.06 14.57 -32.43
CA LEU A 295 2.52 14.46 -32.32
C LEU A 295 3.22 15.81 -32.13
N LEU A 296 4.14 15.86 -31.18
CA LEU A 296 5.15 16.91 -31.05
C LEU A 296 6.53 16.35 -31.43
N VAL A 297 7.15 16.94 -32.44
CA VAL A 297 8.40 16.45 -33.03
C VAL A 297 9.48 17.51 -32.88
N VAL A 298 10.64 17.11 -32.37
CA VAL A 298 11.84 17.96 -32.31
C VAL A 298 12.83 17.49 -33.36
N GLY A 299 13.09 18.33 -34.36
CA GLY A 299 14.05 18.08 -35.44
C GLY A 299 15.50 18.09 -34.97
N LEU A 300 16.38 17.40 -35.68
CA LEU A 300 17.84 17.48 -35.45
C LEU A 300 18.42 18.86 -35.75
N ASP A 301 17.71 19.66 -36.54
CA ASP A 301 18.02 21.07 -36.81
C ASP A 301 17.56 22.02 -35.69
N GLY A 302 16.87 21.49 -34.66
CA GLY A 302 16.31 22.25 -33.54
C GLY A 302 14.95 22.89 -33.83
N GLN A 303 14.33 22.63 -34.98
CA GLN A 303 12.94 23.02 -35.22
C GLN A 303 11.99 22.16 -34.39
N VAL A 304 10.84 22.75 -34.04
CA VAL A 304 9.76 22.04 -33.36
C VAL A 304 8.54 22.06 -34.26
N HIS A 305 7.96 20.89 -34.46
CA HIS A 305 6.78 20.69 -35.28
C HIS A 305 5.69 20.09 -34.40
N LEU A 306 4.50 20.69 -34.45
CA LEU A 306 3.30 20.13 -33.86
C LEU A 306 2.44 19.63 -35.01
N LEU A 307 2.11 18.35 -35.00
CA LEU A 307 1.32 17.69 -36.03
C LEU A 307 0.01 17.30 -35.39
N ARG A 308 -1.08 17.81 -35.95
CA ARG A 308 -2.41 17.38 -35.56
C ARG A 308 -2.74 16.07 -36.24
N ASN A 309 -3.32 15.13 -35.51
CA ASN A 309 -3.93 13.96 -36.10
C ASN A 309 -5.34 14.34 -36.58
N ASP A 310 -5.62 14.11 -37.86
CA ASP A 310 -6.90 14.47 -38.46
C ASP A 310 -7.61 13.17 -38.85
N GLY A 311 -8.44 12.66 -37.94
CA GLY A 311 -9.28 11.47 -38.16
C GLY A 311 -8.89 10.24 -37.36
N GLY A 312 -7.97 10.34 -36.38
CA GLY A 312 -7.74 9.27 -35.41
C GLY A 312 -8.96 9.04 -34.53
N ASN A 313 -9.71 10.11 -34.23
CA ASN A 313 -10.96 10.09 -33.50
C ASN A 313 -12.17 9.59 -34.31
N ALA A 314 -11.93 8.93 -35.46
CA ALA A 314 -12.98 8.21 -36.19
C ALA A 314 -13.47 6.96 -35.44
N ASN A 315 -12.63 6.40 -34.57
CA ASN A 315 -13.00 5.40 -33.58
C ASN A 315 -13.26 6.04 -32.21
N GLU A 316 -13.94 5.30 -31.34
CA GLU A 316 -14.25 5.72 -29.97
C GLU A 316 -13.00 5.63 -29.09
N PHE A 317 -12.93 6.43 -28.02
CA PHE A 317 -11.81 6.42 -27.07
C PHE A 317 -12.30 6.68 -25.64
N VAL A 318 -11.38 6.58 -24.68
CA VAL A 318 -11.55 7.08 -23.31
C VAL A 318 -10.21 7.51 -22.73
N ASN A 319 -10.15 8.71 -22.14
CA ASN A 319 -9.02 9.12 -21.33
C ASN A 319 -9.26 8.75 -19.86
N VAL A 320 -8.23 8.20 -19.21
CA VAL A 320 -8.25 7.82 -17.80
C VAL A 320 -7.21 8.62 -17.04
N ARG A 321 -7.64 9.26 -15.96
CA ARG A 321 -6.79 9.95 -14.99
C ARG A 321 -7.00 9.37 -13.60
N LEU A 322 -5.91 9.00 -12.94
CA LEU A 322 -5.94 8.62 -11.53
C LEU A 322 -5.79 9.86 -10.64
N VAL A 323 -6.44 9.83 -9.48
CA VAL A 323 -6.35 10.88 -8.45
C VAL A 323 -6.22 10.21 -7.09
N ALA A 324 -5.02 10.19 -6.52
CA ALA A 324 -4.79 9.68 -5.17
C ALA A 324 -5.18 10.70 -4.09
N LEU A 325 -5.49 10.20 -2.88
CA LEU A 325 -5.86 11.00 -1.72
C LEU A 325 -4.60 11.53 -1.03
N ARG A 326 -4.39 12.85 -1.11
CA ARG A 326 -3.22 13.53 -0.50
C ARG A 326 -3.29 13.60 1.01
N ASP A 327 -4.46 13.92 1.56
CA ASP A 327 -4.66 14.07 3.00
C ASP A 327 -5.33 12.82 3.57
N GLY A 328 -4.75 12.25 4.63
CA GLY A 328 -5.30 11.10 5.34
C GLY A 328 -5.19 9.75 4.62
N SER A 329 -4.44 9.66 3.51
CA SER A 329 -4.07 8.39 2.87
C SER A 329 -2.56 8.32 2.69
N GLY A 330 -2.00 9.07 1.73
CA GLY A 330 -0.55 9.14 1.48
C GLY A 330 0.06 7.83 1.02
N LYS A 331 -0.73 6.93 0.42
CA LYS A 331 -0.29 5.57 0.01
C LYS A 331 0.17 5.46 -1.44
N ASN A 332 -0.16 6.45 -2.25
CA ASN A 332 0.10 6.46 -3.69
C ASN A 332 0.43 7.90 -4.09
N ASN A 333 1.29 8.06 -5.10
CA ASN A 333 1.54 9.38 -5.67
C ASN A 333 0.28 9.93 -6.36
N TYR A 334 0.13 11.24 -6.43
CA TYR A 334 -1.14 11.92 -6.74
C TYR A 334 -1.74 11.50 -8.08
N PHE A 335 -0.89 11.29 -9.08
CA PHE A 335 -1.27 10.89 -10.42
C PHE A 335 -1.24 9.37 -10.63
N GLY A 336 -0.89 8.58 -9.61
CA GLY A 336 -0.78 7.13 -9.67
C GLY A 336 0.26 6.63 -10.68
N ILE A 337 1.31 7.41 -10.97
CA ILE A 337 2.41 7.03 -11.87
C ILE A 337 3.02 5.71 -11.37
N GLY A 338 3.11 4.69 -12.22
CA GLY A 338 3.48 3.32 -11.84
C GLY A 338 2.29 2.35 -11.77
N SER A 339 1.06 2.86 -11.65
CA SER A 339 -0.13 1.99 -11.57
C SER A 339 -0.37 1.25 -12.88
N ARG A 340 -0.90 0.03 -12.79
CA ARG A 340 -1.34 -0.77 -13.94
C ARG A 340 -2.83 -0.56 -14.18
N LEU A 341 -3.20 -0.23 -15.41
CA LEU A 341 -4.58 -0.09 -15.87
C LEU A 341 -4.93 -1.24 -16.81
N GLU A 342 -6.02 -1.94 -16.52
CA GLU A 342 -6.57 -2.98 -17.37
C GLU A 342 -7.99 -2.59 -17.78
N LEU A 343 -8.19 -2.34 -19.07
CA LEU A 343 -9.48 -1.94 -19.63
C LEU A 343 -10.04 -3.05 -20.50
N ARG A 344 -11.34 -3.33 -20.32
CA ARG A 344 -12.08 -4.22 -21.21
C ARG A 344 -13.28 -3.50 -21.81
N ALA A 345 -13.41 -3.63 -23.13
CA ALA A 345 -14.58 -3.23 -23.89
C ALA A 345 -14.99 -4.43 -24.78
N LYS A 346 -16.04 -5.15 -24.39
CA LYS A 346 -16.49 -6.39 -25.01
C LYS A 346 -15.34 -7.43 -25.13
N ASP A 347 -14.86 -7.61 -26.36
CA ASP A 347 -13.80 -8.51 -26.80
C ASP A 347 -12.42 -7.84 -26.86
N LEU A 348 -12.35 -6.52 -26.77
CA LEU A 348 -11.08 -5.77 -26.65
C LEU A 348 -10.64 -5.74 -25.19
N TYR A 349 -9.39 -6.13 -24.97
CA TYR A 349 -8.66 -5.97 -23.72
C TYR A 349 -7.41 -5.14 -24.01
N GLN A 350 -7.07 -4.24 -23.09
CA GLN A 350 -5.87 -3.42 -23.15
C GLN A 350 -5.27 -3.30 -21.76
N MET A 351 -3.94 -3.37 -21.69
CA MET A 351 -3.19 -3.01 -20.49
C MET A 351 -2.28 -1.80 -20.77
N ARG A 352 -2.24 -0.86 -19.82
CA ARG A 352 -1.35 0.30 -19.87
C ARG A 352 -0.74 0.52 -18.49
N VAL A 353 0.48 1.05 -18.45
CA VAL A 353 1.07 1.63 -17.22
C VAL A 353 0.79 3.13 -17.21
N VAL A 354 0.51 3.67 -16.04
CA VAL A 354 0.40 5.11 -15.85
C VAL A 354 1.81 5.70 -15.79
N ASP A 355 2.23 6.36 -16.87
CA ASP A 355 3.52 7.07 -16.97
C ASP A 355 3.35 8.59 -17.07
N GLN A 356 2.10 9.05 -17.16
CA GLN A 356 1.70 10.44 -17.20
C GLN A 356 0.28 10.62 -16.63
N PRO A 357 -0.14 11.85 -16.29
CA PRO A 357 -1.44 12.10 -15.65
C PRO A 357 -2.69 11.62 -16.38
N VAL A 358 -2.62 11.47 -17.71
CA VAL A 358 -3.75 11.05 -18.55
C VAL A 358 -3.30 9.91 -19.45
N VAL A 359 -3.95 8.76 -19.31
CA VAL A 359 -3.70 7.57 -20.13
C VAL A 359 -4.84 7.41 -21.13
N HIS A 360 -4.49 7.27 -22.40
CA HIS A 360 -5.42 7.16 -23.51
C HIS A 360 -5.69 5.69 -23.87
N PHE A 361 -6.95 5.37 -24.17
CA PHE A 361 -7.38 4.08 -24.69
C PHE A 361 -8.29 4.25 -25.90
N GLY A 362 -7.90 3.71 -27.05
CA GLY A 362 -8.81 3.51 -28.17
C GLY A 362 -9.78 2.36 -27.88
N LEU A 363 -11.03 2.49 -28.28
CA LEU A 363 -12.08 1.48 -28.10
C LEU A 363 -12.48 0.83 -29.44
N GLY A 364 -11.92 1.31 -30.55
CA GLY A 364 -12.35 0.97 -31.89
C GLY A 364 -13.81 1.39 -32.10
N ASN A 365 -14.62 0.49 -32.64
CA ASN A 365 -16.04 0.73 -32.85
C ASN A 365 -16.93 0.53 -31.60
N ARG A 366 -16.32 0.35 -30.42
CA ARG A 366 -17.05 0.03 -29.18
C ARG A 366 -17.43 1.32 -28.49
N LEU A 367 -18.74 1.54 -28.40
CA LEU A 367 -19.31 2.74 -27.79
C LEU A 367 -18.86 3.01 -26.35
N LYS A 368 -18.37 2.00 -25.62
CA LYS A 368 -17.90 2.15 -24.24
C LYS A 368 -16.96 1.05 -23.76
N ALA A 369 -16.20 1.38 -22.73
CA ALA A 369 -15.61 0.41 -21.83
C ALA A 369 -16.68 -0.26 -20.94
N ASP A 370 -16.42 -1.50 -20.53
CA ASP A 370 -17.26 -2.27 -19.61
C ASP A 370 -16.68 -2.26 -18.19
N VAL A 371 -15.36 -2.44 -18.07
CA VAL A 371 -14.64 -2.44 -16.80
C VAL A 371 -13.26 -1.82 -16.97
N LEU A 372 -12.85 -1.07 -15.95
CA LEU A 372 -11.47 -0.62 -15.75
C LEU A 372 -11.01 -1.16 -14.40
N ARG A 373 -9.90 -1.88 -14.37
CA ARG A 373 -9.23 -2.29 -13.14
C ARG A 373 -7.93 -1.50 -13.02
N VAL A 374 -7.75 -0.88 -11.87
CA VAL A 374 -6.51 -0.20 -11.47
C VAL A 374 -5.82 -1.13 -10.47
N VAL A 375 -4.54 -1.42 -10.68
CA VAL A 375 -3.66 -1.87 -9.59
C VAL A 375 -2.78 -0.68 -9.26
N TRP A 376 -3.07 -0.06 -8.11
CA TRP A 376 -2.34 1.12 -7.64
C TRP A 376 -0.88 0.80 -7.32
N THR A 377 -0.01 1.81 -7.20
CA THR A 377 1.42 1.59 -6.94
C THR A 377 1.66 0.83 -5.64
N ASN A 378 0.78 0.98 -4.65
CA ASN A 378 0.83 0.21 -3.41
C ASN A 378 0.34 -1.27 -3.53
N GLY A 379 0.09 -1.76 -4.75
CA GLY A 379 -0.34 -3.13 -5.07
C GLY A 379 -1.85 -3.41 -4.91
N VAL A 380 -2.65 -2.45 -4.44
CA VAL A 380 -4.09 -2.65 -4.16
C VAL A 380 -4.91 -2.57 -5.45
N PRO A 381 -5.71 -3.59 -5.78
CA PRO A 381 -6.65 -3.52 -6.90
C PRO A 381 -7.89 -2.67 -6.57
N GLN A 382 -8.34 -1.88 -7.54
CA GLN A 382 -9.60 -1.15 -7.53
C GLN A 382 -10.31 -1.33 -8.86
N THR A 383 -11.54 -1.86 -8.84
CA THR A 383 -12.32 -2.11 -10.06
C THR A 383 -13.46 -1.10 -10.20
N TYR A 384 -13.54 -0.48 -11.37
CA TYR A 384 -14.63 0.40 -11.79
C TYR A 384 -15.45 -0.26 -12.90
N TYR A 385 -16.76 -0.36 -12.67
CA TYR A 385 -17.72 -0.89 -13.65
C TYR A 385 -18.47 0.26 -14.33
N TYR A 386 -18.39 0.33 -15.65
CA TYR A 386 -19.08 1.35 -16.45
C TYR A 386 -20.58 1.04 -16.56
N ARG A 387 -21.40 1.77 -15.79
CA ARG A 387 -22.85 1.51 -15.69
C ARG A 387 -23.59 1.84 -16.99
N GLY A 388 -24.76 1.23 -17.17
CA GLY A 388 -25.65 1.54 -18.31
C GLY A 388 -26.24 2.95 -18.17
N GLY A 389 -26.14 3.75 -19.24
CA GLY A 389 -26.66 5.13 -19.30
C GLY A 389 -25.60 6.23 -19.08
N GLU A 390 -24.37 5.86 -18.71
CA GLU A 390 -23.24 6.78 -18.78
C GLU A 390 -22.80 6.96 -20.25
N ALA A 391 -22.38 8.17 -20.64
CA ALA A 391 -21.81 8.40 -21.96
C ALA A 391 -20.59 7.49 -22.12
N GLY A 392 -20.62 6.66 -23.16
CA GLY A 392 -19.82 5.45 -23.23
C GLY A 392 -18.31 5.68 -23.41
N GLY A 393 -17.93 6.77 -24.08
CA GLY A 393 -16.54 7.25 -24.21
C GLY A 393 -16.22 8.49 -23.36
N ALA A 394 -16.92 8.71 -22.24
CA ALA A 394 -16.60 9.86 -21.39
C ALA A 394 -15.33 9.60 -20.58
N ASP A 395 -14.40 10.55 -20.63
CA ASP A 395 -13.20 10.63 -19.80
C ASP A 395 -13.48 10.34 -18.33
N ARG A 396 -12.51 9.72 -17.66
CA ARG A 396 -12.66 9.23 -16.29
C ARG A 396 -11.55 9.70 -15.38
N ASN A 397 -11.96 10.37 -14.32
CA ASN A 397 -11.16 10.54 -13.12
C ASN A 397 -11.49 9.41 -12.14
N VAL A 398 -10.52 8.54 -11.86
CA VAL A 398 -10.65 7.47 -10.86
C VAL A 398 -10.01 7.95 -9.57
N LEU A 399 -10.86 8.25 -8.59
CA LEU A 399 -10.41 8.59 -7.24
C LEU A 399 -9.97 7.31 -6.51
N GLU A 400 -8.80 7.36 -5.88
CA GLU A 400 -8.33 6.33 -4.95
C GLU A 400 -9.37 6.08 -3.86
N GLN A 401 -9.63 4.82 -3.59
CA GLN A 401 -10.41 4.40 -2.44
C GLN A 401 -9.47 4.06 -1.28
N GLN A 402 -9.72 4.68 -0.12
CA GLN A 402 -9.05 4.28 1.10
C GLN A 402 -9.55 2.89 1.54
N VAL A 403 -8.73 1.88 1.27
CA VAL A 403 -9.01 0.48 1.59
C VAL A 403 -8.09 0.05 2.73
N LEU A 404 -8.69 -0.61 3.73
CA LEU A 404 -7.94 -1.33 4.74
C LEU A 404 -7.49 -2.65 4.09
N LYS A 405 -6.23 -2.71 3.68
CA LYS A 405 -5.65 -3.90 3.04
C LYS A 405 -5.09 -4.90 4.04
N GLY A 406 -4.91 -4.50 5.29
CA GLY A 406 -4.50 -5.37 6.39
C GLY A 406 -5.01 -4.89 7.76
N SER A 407 -5.32 -5.83 8.66
CA SER A 407 -5.70 -5.59 10.07
C SER A 407 -5.85 -6.86 10.92
N CYS A 408 -5.32 -8.00 10.47
CA CYS A 408 -5.27 -9.29 11.16
C CYS A 408 -6.57 -10.12 11.14
N THR A 409 -6.43 -11.40 11.48
CA THR A 409 -7.45 -12.45 11.33
C THR A 409 -8.78 -12.09 12.02
N PHE A 410 -9.92 -12.39 11.40
CA PHE A 410 -11.25 -12.04 11.90
C PHE A 410 -11.90 -13.15 12.73
N LEU A 411 -12.46 -12.77 13.88
CA LEU A 411 -13.19 -13.67 14.77
C LEU A 411 -14.69 -13.40 14.71
N TYR A 412 -15.47 -14.44 14.38
CA TYR A 412 -16.93 -14.43 14.49
C TYR A 412 -17.41 -15.43 15.53
N THR A 413 -18.47 -15.08 16.26
CA THR A 413 -19.05 -15.94 17.29
C THR A 413 -20.54 -16.15 17.07
N TRP A 414 -21.04 -17.33 17.44
CA TRP A 414 -22.47 -17.61 17.47
C TRP A 414 -23.12 -16.97 18.70
N ASP A 415 -23.96 -15.96 18.49
CA ASP A 415 -24.62 -15.22 19.58
C ASP A 415 -25.93 -15.87 20.08
N GLY A 416 -26.31 -17.01 19.51
CA GLY A 416 -27.58 -17.69 19.76
C GLY A 416 -28.54 -17.65 18.56
N GLU A 417 -28.36 -16.68 17.67
CA GLU A 417 -29.22 -16.47 16.49
C GLU A 417 -28.43 -16.48 15.18
N ALA A 418 -27.24 -15.88 15.16
CA ALA A 418 -26.40 -15.78 13.99
C ALA A 418 -24.90 -15.71 14.37
N TYR A 419 -24.04 -15.94 13.38
CA TYR A 419 -22.63 -15.56 13.49
C TYR A 419 -22.50 -14.04 13.35
N ARG A 420 -21.75 -13.42 14.26
CA ARG A 420 -21.47 -11.99 14.24
C ARG A 420 -19.98 -11.75 14.37
N PHE A 421 -19.46 -10.79 13.61
CA PHE A 421 -18.09 -10.33 13.79
C PHE A 421 -17.95 -9.81 15.23
N LEU A 422 -16.88 -10.23 15.89
CA LEU A 422 -16.55 -9.82 17.25
C LEU A 422 -15.40 -8.82 17.22
N THR A 423 -14.26 -9.20 16.66
CA THR A 423 -13.04 -8.39 16.59
C THR A 423 -12.03 -9.04 15.63
N ASP A 424 -11.01 -8.28 15.25
CA ASP A 424 -9.72 -8.80 14.76
C ASP A 424 -8.87 -9.37 15.91
N VAL A 425 -8.09 -10.41 15.61
CA VAL A 425 -7.13 -11.10 16.51
C VAL A 425 -5.77 -11.19 15.81
N THR A 426 -4.69 -11.64 16.46
CA THR A 426 -3.31 -11.77 15.88
C THR A 426 -2.59 -10.47 15.57
N TRP A 427 -2.84 -9.42 16.36
CA TRP A 427 -2.24 -8.09 16.14
C TRP A 427 -0.80 -8.00 16.65
N ALA A 428 -0.49 -8.69 17.75
CA ALA A 428 0.82 -8.56 18.39
C ALA A 428 1.96 -9.14 17.54
N SER A 429 1.66 -10.02 16.57
CA SER A 429 2.60 -10.85 15.82
C SER A 429 2.58 -10.62 14.30
N ALA A 430 2.48 -9.35 13.86
CA ALA A 430 2.59 -8.96 12.45
C ALA A 430 4.02 -9.17 11.91
N LEU A 431 4.25 -10.29 11.22
CA LEU A 431 5.53 -10.68 10.67
C LEU A 431 5.93 -9.80 9.48
N GLY A 432 7.20 -9.41 9.42
CA GLY A 432 7.76 -8.71 8.28
C GLY A 432 7.25 -7.28 8.07
N MET A 433 6.29 -6.82 8.88
CA MET A 433 5.81 -5.44 8.81
C MET A 433 6.89 -4.49 9.36
N PRO A 434 7.34 -3.48 8.59
CA PRO A 434 8.25 -2.47 9.08
C PRO A 434 7.55 -1.65 10.16
N LEU A 435 8.18 -1.56 11.33
CA LEU A 435 7.68 -0.77 12.45
C LEU A 435 7.95 0.73 12.24
N GLY A 436 8.74 1.10 11.24
CA GLY A 436 9.11 2.48 10.95
C GLY A 436 9.74 3.22 12.14
N ILE A 437 9.34 4.47 12.40
CA ILE A 437 9.78 5.27 13.56
C ILE A 437 9.42 4.66 14.93
N MET A 438 8.64 3.59 14.99
CA MET A 438 8.47 2.80 16.21
C MET A 438 9.76 2.08 16.64
N ALA A 439 10.80 2.05 15.79
CA ALA A 439 12.09 1.41 16.09
C ALA A 439 13.37 2.18 15.66
N GLY A 440 13.25 3.39 15.10
CA GLY A 440 14.38 4.26 14.72
C GLY A 440 14.74 4.22 13.23
N GLU A 441 15.95 4.70 12.86
CA GLU A 441 16.42 4.85 11.45
C GLU A 441 16.74 3.51 10.74
N LYS A 442 16.50 2.36 11.37
CA LYS A 442 16.67 1.04 10.74
C LYS A 442 15.31 0.40 10.57
N THR A 443 15.07 -0.25 9.44
CA THR A 443 13.90 -1.14 9.27
C THR A 443 13.99 -2.24 10.34
N VAL A 444 13.14 -2.14 11.36
CA VAL A 444 12.92 -3.20 12.34
C VAL A 444 11.53 -3.72 12.08
N TYR A 445 11.44 -5.04 11.95
CA TYR A 445 10.19 -5.72 11.70
C TYR A 445 9.46 -6.09 13.00
N GLY A 446 8.15 -6.34 12.89
CA GLY A 446 7.33 -6.81 14.00
C GLY A 446 7.96 -8.01 14.73
N PRO A 447 7.97 -8.00 16.07
CA PRO A 447 8.70 -9.00 16.85
C PRO A 447 7.97 -10.34 16.83
N PRO A 448 8.60 -11.42 16.33
CA PRO A 448 7.93 -12.70 16.16
C PRO A 448 7.55 -13.41 17.46
N GLN A 449 8.09 -12.98 18.61
CA GLN A 449 7.85 -13.61 19.92
C GLN A 449 6.48 -13.29 20.52
N ALA A 450 5.71 -12.39 19.89
CA ALA A 450 4.42 -11.92 20.35
C ALA A 450 3.23 -12.80 19.90
N ALA A 451 3.46 -14.08 19.60
CA ALA A 451 2.46 -14.97 19.02
C ALA A 451 1.27 -15.30 19.94
N ARG A 452 1.39 -15.08 21.26
CA ARG A 452 0.42 -15.49 22.27
C ARG A 452 -0.47 -14.33 22.69
N GLU A 453 -1.78 -14.44 22.53
CA GLU A 453 -2.73 -13.41 22.94
C GLU A 453 -3.97 -14.00 23.63
N TYR A 454 -4.69 -13.12 24.35
CA TYR A 454 -5.97 -13.42 24.97
C TYR A 454 -6.99 -12.34 24.59
N PHE A 455 -8.10 -12.75 23.99
CA PHE A 455 -9.15 -11.82 23.56
C PHE A 455 -10.44 -12.04 24.31
N ARG A 456 -11.06 -10.96 24.77
CA ARG A 456 -12.30 -11.05 25.53
C ARG A 456 -13.49 -11.35 24.63
N ILE A 457 -14.31 -12.32 25.03
CA ILE A 457 -15.61 -12.62 24.42
C ILE A 457 -16.67 -12.51 25.52
N PRO A 458 -17.50 -11.46 25.50
CA PRO A 458 -18.62 -11.34 26.43
C PRO A 458 -19.59 -12.54 26.31
N GLY A 459 -20.14 -13.01 27.43
CA GLY A 459 -20.99 -14.20 27.47
C GLY A 459 -22.29 -14.11 26.67
N ASN A 460 -22.75 -12.90 26.34
CA ASN A 460 -23.88 -12.69 25.44
C ASN A 460 -23.49 -12.77 23.94
N ARG A 461 -22.19 -12.78 23.63
CA ARG A 461 -21.66 -12.89 22.27
C ARG A 461 -21.29 -14.32 21.87
N LEU A 462 -21.25 -15.25 22.83
CA LEU A 462 -20.99 -16.66 22.57
C LEU A 462 -21.99 -17.54 23.34
N LYS A 463 -22.96 -18.11 22.62
CA LYS A 463 -23.97 -19.00 23.18
C LYS A 463 -23.75 -20.44 22.73
N PRO A 464 -23.99 -21.42 23.61
CA PRO A 464 -23.89 -22.81 23.23
C PRO A 464 -25.06 -23.18 22.29
N VAL A 465 -24.77 -24.02 21.31
CA VAL A 465 -25.77 -24.64 20.43
C VAL A 465 -25.46 -26.12 20.33
N ALA A 466 -26.44 -26.96 20.66
CA ALA A 466 -26.28 -28.42 20.72
C ALA A 466 -25.08 -28.90 21.58
N GLY A 467 -24.86 -28.26 22.73
CA GLY A 467 -23.78 -28.61 23.67
C GLY A 467 -22.39 -28.16 23.22
N ARG A 468 -22.30 -27.19 22.32
CA ARG A 468 -21.05 -26.68 21.75
C ARG A 468 -21.03 -25.17 21.64
N TYR A 469 -19.88 -24.56 21.90
CA TYR A 469 -19.60 -23.19 21.53
C TYR A 469 -19.03 -23.17 20.11
N ARG A 470 -19.57 -22.32 19.24
CA ARG A 470 -19.20 -22.24 17.82
C ARG A 470 -18.62 -20.88 17.47
N MET A 471 -17.52 -20.90 16.74
CA MET A 471 -16.79 -19.72 16.30
C MET A 471 -16.27 -19.92 14.87
N GLN A 472 -16.01 -18.83 14.18
CA GLN A 472 -15.38 -18.83 12.86
C GLN A 472 -14.15 -17.93 12.94
N LEU A 473 -13.04 -18.43 12.42
CA LEU A 473 -11.84 -17.65 12.23
C LEU A 473 -11.60 -17.52 10.72
N THR A 474 -11.58 -16.31 10.19
CA THR A 474 -11.44 -16.07 8.74
C THR A 474 -10.28 -15.14 8.46
N GLU A 475 -9.59 -15.38 7.34
CA GLU A 475 -8.74 -14.35 6.75
C GLU A 475 -9.49 -13.74 5.58
N GLU A 476 -9.66 -12.42 5.56
CA GLU A 476 -10.44 -11.72 4.54
C GLU A 476 -9.68 -10.52 3.95
N LEU A 477 -8.52 -10.18 4.49
CA LEU A 477 -7.69 -9.07 4.01
C LEU A 477 -6.57 -9.60 3.13
N TRP A 478 -5.71 -8.71 2.61
CA TRP A 478 -4.57 -9.11 1.78
C TRP A 478 -3.44 -9.62 2.68
N GLU A 479 -3.68 -10.76 3.33
CA GLU A 479 -2.86 -11.29 4.42
C GLU A 479 -2.86 -12.83 4.42
N VAL A 480 -1.92 -13.40 5.17
CA VAL A 480 -1.84 -14.83 5.51
C VAL A 480 -1.78 -14.96 7.02
N ALA A 481 -2.62 -15.84 7.57
CA ALA A 481 -2.60 -16.17 9.00
C ALA A 481 -2.00 -17.56 9.24
N TYR A 482 -1.21 -17.69 10.30
CA TYR A 482 -0.57 -18.93 10.76
C TYR A 482 -1.06 -19.23 12.16
N VAL A 483 -1.93 -20.22 12.33
CA VAL A 483 -2.56 -20.54 13.62
C VAL A 483 -2.05 -21.87 14.15
N ASP A 484 -1.27 -21.82 15.22
CA ASP A 484 -0.59 -22.99 15.79
C ASP A 484 -1.33 -23.59 16.99
N GLN A 485 -2.01 -22.76 17.78
CA GLN A 485 -2.79 -23.26 18.91
C GLN A 485 -4.00 -22.37 19.18
N LEU A 486 -5.11 -23.01 19.55
CA LEU A 486 -6.30 -22.32 20.06
C LEU A 486 -6.84 -23.00 21.32
N ALA A 487 -7.34 -22.19 22.25
CA ALA A 487 -8.15 -22.66 23.38
C ALA A 487 -9.19 -21.63 23.78
N LEU A 488 -10.32 -22.09 24.32
CA LEU A 488 -11.35 -21.22 24.88
C LEU A 488 -11.29 -21.32 26.41
N LEU A 489 -11.14 -20.19 27.08
CA LEU A 489 -11.21 -20.11 28.54
C LEU A 489 -12.61 -19.65 28.95
N ALA A 490 -13.38 -20.51 29.61
CA ALA A 490 -14.64 -20.13 30.24
C ALA A 490 -14.36 -19.53 31.61
N ILE A 491 -14.77 -18.27 31.80
CA ILE A 491 -14.55 -17.48 33.01
C ILE A 491 -15.87 -17.34 33.75
N ASP A 492 -16.01 -18.05 34.87
CA ASP A 492 -17.20 -18.03 35.71
C ASP A 492 -16.99 -17.04 36.85
N HIS A 493 -17.88 -16.06 36.99
CA HIS A 493 -17.77 -15.03 38.02
C HIS A 493 -19.14 -14.47 38.42
N PRO A 494 -19.26 -13.84 39.61
CA PRO A 494 -20.49 -13.17 40.03
C PRO A 494 -20.97 -12.13 39.01
N GLU A 495 -22.28 -12.03 38.79
CA GLU A 495 -22.89 -11.07 37.86
C GLU A 495 -22.53 -9.61 38.17
N SER A 496 -22.27 -9.31 39.45
CA SER A 496 -21.85 -8.00 39.96
C SER A 496 -20.42 -7.57 39.58
N VAL A 497 -19.66 -8.45 38.91
CA VAL A 497 -18.28 -8.22 38.52
C VAL A 497 -18.16 -8.35 37.00
N ASN A 498 -17.42 -7.44 36.37
CA ASN A 498 -17.00 -7.54 34.99
C ASN A 498 -15.54 -8.01 34.94
N VAL A 499 -15.17 -8.77 33.91
CA VAL A 499 -13.78 -9.23 33.71
C VAL A 499 -13.25 -8.64 32.43
N PHE A 500 -12.01 -8.17 32.46
CA PHE A 500 -11.30 -7.59 31.33
C PHE A 500 -9.90 -8.19 31.22
N VAL A 501 -9.35 -8.14 30.02
CA VAL A 501 -7.93 -8.35 29.74
C VAL A 501 -7.42 -7.11 29.03
N ASP A 502 -6.11 -6.88 29.12
CA ASP A 502 -5.49 -5.74 28.45
C ASP A 502 -5.21 -6.10 27.00
N GLU A 503 -5.90 -5.44 26.08
CA GLU A 503 -5.88 -5.70 24.64
C GLU A 503 -5.14 -4.58 23.88
N ARG A 504 -4.24 -3.86 24.56
CA ARG A 504 -3.32 -2.93 23.92
C ARG A 504 -2.20 -3.68 23.21
N PHE A 505 -1.64 -3.09 22.17
CA PHE A 505 -0.42 -3.58 21.56
C PHE A 505 0.72 -3.42 22.58
N VAL A 506 1.46 -4.47 22.94
CA VAL A 506 2.64 -4.33 23.81
C VAL A 506 3.80 -5.09 23.17
N PRO A 507 4.96 -4.45 22.97
CA PRO A 507 6.15 -5.16 22.54
C PRO A 507 6.43 -6.35 23.47
N PRO A 508 6.76 -7.54 22.93
CA PRO A 508 6.84 -8.75 23.72
C PRO A 508 7.90 -8.62 24.82
N SER A 509 7.47 -8.88 26.05
CA SER A 509 8.32 -9.11 27.22
C SER A 509 7.79 -10.34 27.95
N VAL A 510 8.61 -10.97 28.81
CA VAL A 510 8.18 -12.16 29.57
C VAL A 510 6.89 -11.88 30.37
N ALA A 511 6.73 -10.67 30.89
CA ALA A 511 5.55 -10.24 31.66
C ALA A 511 4.27 -10.04 30.83
N THR A 512 4.37 -9.83 29.51
CA THR A 512 3.19 -9.56 28.64
C THR A 512 2.58 -10.85 28.06
N SER A 513 3.14 -12.01 28.39
CA SER A 513 2.70 -13.32 27.89
C SER A 513 1.87 -14.14 28.90
N GLU A 514 1.76 -13.67 30.15
CA GLU A 514 0.94 -14.30 31.20
C GLU A 514 -0.47 -13.70 31.21
N LEU A 515 -1.47 -14.56 31.39
CA LEU A 515 -2.87 -14.13 31.47
C LEU A 515 -3.12 -13.29 32.73
N ALA A 516 -3.44 -12.01 32.55
CA ALA A 516 -3.88 -11.10 33.61
C ALA A 516 -5.36 -10.75 33.45
N ILE A 517 -6.22 -11.30 34.31
CA ILE A 517 -7.66 -10.98 34.34
C ILE A 517 -7.91 -9.87 35.35
N HIS A 518 -8.43 -8.74 34.86
CA HIS A 518 -8.82 -7.60 35.68
C HIS A 518 -10.29 -7.70 36.07
N GLN A 519 -10.56 -7.83 37.36
CA GLN A 519 -11.91 -7.81 37.92
C GLN A 519 -12.35 -6.39 38.22
N VAL A 520 -13.51 -6.00 37.70
CA VAL A 520 -14.05 -4.65 37.79
C VAL A 520 -15.40 -4.69 38.50
N ARG A 521 -15.51 -3.90 39.57
CA ARG A 521 -16.75 -3.59 40.30
C ARG A 521 -16.77 -2.09 40.58
N ASN A 522 -17.96 -1.51 40.69
CA ASN A 522 -18.16 -0.09 41.00
C ASN A 522 -17.42 0.84 40.02
N GLU A 523 -17.67 0.65 38.72
CA GLU A 523 -17.14 1.51 37.67
C GLU A 523 -17.52 2.98 37.94
N GLN A 524 -16.54 3.86 37.83
CA GLN A 524 -16.71 5.31 37.96
C GLN A 524 -16.44 5.99 36.63
N LEU A 525 -17.29 6.97 36.30
CA LEU A 525 -17.12 7.79 35.10
C LEU A 525 -16.33 9.06 35.46
N PRO A 526 -15.52 9.59 34.51
CA PRO A 526 -14.97 10.93 34.67
C PRO A 526 -16.06 11.98 34.91
N LEU A 527 -15.78 12.97 35.74
CA LEU A 527 -16.67 14.12 35.98
C LEU A 527 -16.81 14.99 34.73
N SER A 528 -15.73 15.12 33.97
CA SER A 528 -15.69 15.80 32.68
C SER A 528 -14.65 15.16 31.76
N ALA A 529 -14.86 15.31 30.46
CA ALA A 529 -13.90 14.93 29.44
C ALA A 529 -13.89 15.99 28.33
N THR A 530 -12.71 16.48 27.93
CA THR A 530 -12.58 17.48 26.87
C THR A 530 -11.42 17.21 25.93
N ASP A 531 -11.51 17.76 24.72
CA ASP A 531 -10.38 17.80 23.80
C ASP A 531 -9.48 19.04 23.99
N GLU A 532 -8.47 19.20 23.14
CA GLU A 532 -7.55 20.34 23.14
C GLU A 532 -8.24 21.68 22.82
N ARG A 533 -9.46 21.65 22.27
CA ARG A 533 -10.28 22.82 21.91
C ARG A 533 -11.35 23.12 22.97
N GLY A 534 -11.43 22.32 24.03
CA GLY A 534 -12.43 22.43 25.08
C GLY A 534 -13.82 21.92 24.70
N ARG A 535 -13.96 21.12 23.63
CA ARG A 535 -15.21 20.43 23.31
C ARG A 535 -15.52 19.40 24.38
N ASP A 536 -16.77 19.33 24.82
CA ASP A 536 -17.22 18.29 25.76
C ASP A 536 -17.30 16.93 25.04
N LEU A 537 -16.45 16.00 25.47
CA LEU A 537 -16.37 14.63 24.97
C LEU A 537 -17.10 13.63 25.87
N LEU A 538 -17.50 14.02 27.07
CA LEU A 538 -18.07 13.09 28.04
C LEU A 538 -19.33 12.37 27.52
N PRO A 539 -20.25 13.00 26.75
CA PRO A 539 -21.39 12.28 26.17
C PRO A 539 -21.01 11.09 25.29
N LEU A 540 -19.85 11.15 24.62
CA LEU A 540 -19.32 10.11 23.73
C LEU A 540 -18.48 9.05 24.46
N LEU A 541 -18.31 9.15 25.78
CA LEU A 541 -17.41 8.27 26.55
C LEU A 541 -18.11 7.53 27.70
N ARG A 542 -19.40 7.80 27.93
CA ARG A 542 -20.16 7.26 29.08
C ARG A 542 -20.57 5.81 28.92
N ALA A 543 -20.76 5.35 27.69
CA ALA A 543 -21.30 4.04 27.36
C ALA A 543 -20.63 3.50 26.10
N LYS A 544 -20.63 2.17 25.95
CA LYS A 544 -20.12 1.50 24.77
C LYS A 544 -21.28 1.37 23.79
N ASP A 545 -21.49 2.37 22.95
CA ASP A 545 -22.65 2.50 22.07
C ASP A 545 -22.28 2.80 20.61
N ASP A 546 -21.01 2.59 20.25
CA ASP A 546 -20.44 2.83 18.92
C ASP A 546 -20.49 4.32 18.50
N ALA A 547 -20.49 5.24 19.48
CA ALA A 547 -20.45 6.68 19.29
C ALA A 547 -19.05 7.24 19.63
N TYR A 548 -18.15 7.15 18.66
CA TYR A 548 -16.73 7.45 18.89
C TYR A 548 -16.41 8.95 18.97
N VAL A 549 -15.47 9.29 19.86
CA VAL A 549 -14.73 10.57 19.84
C VAL A 549 -14.06 10.75 18.48
N GLY A 550 -14.24 11.91 17.84
CA GLY A 550 -13.65 12.18 16.54
C GLY A 550 -13.59 13.67 16.17
N GLY A 551 -13.49 13.92 14.86
CA GLY A 551 -13.27 15.26 14.32
C GLY A 551 -11.79 15.68 14.34
N PHE A 552 -10.88 14.69 14.30
CA PHE A 552 -9.46 14.92 14.12
C PHE A 552 -9.18 15.60 12.77
N VAL A 553 -8.12 16.40 12.74
CA VAL A 553 -7.58 16.93 11.49
C VAL A 553 -6.63 15.88 10.93
N PRO A 554 -6.92 15.29 9.74
CA PRO A 554 -6.04 14.31 9.14
C PRO A 554 -4.65 14.89 8.88
N GLY A 555 -3.62 14.09 9.14
CA GLY A 555 -2.27 14.36 8.65
C GLY A 555 -2.12 13.91 7.19
N PRO A 556 -0.89 13.88 6.66
CA PRO A 556 -0.64 13.42 5.29
C PRO A 556 -0.91 11.92 5.10
N TYR A 557 -0.75 11.12 6.14
CA TYR A 557 -0.89 9.66 6.07
C TYR A 557 -2.14 9.15 6.78
N GLN A 558 -2.69 8.03 6.31
CA GLN A 558 -3.71 7.26 7.02
C GLN A 558 -3.26 6.96 8.46
N GLY A 559 -4.16 7.09 9.43
CA GLY A 559 -3.88 6.76 10.83
C GLY A 559 -3.05 7.80 11.58
N VAL A 560 -2.68 8.89 10.91
CA VAL A 560 -1.93 10.02 11.47
C VAL A 560 -2.79 11.28 11.40
N THR A 561 -2.77 12.05 12.48
CA THR A 561 -3.56 13.29 12.65
C THR A 561 -2.67 14.40 13.20
N GLU A 562 -3.18 15.63 13.22
CA GLU A 562 -2.63 16.64 14.12
C GLU A 562 -2.70 16.14 15.57
N THR A 563 -1.72 16.55 16.40
CA THR A 563 -1.73 16.22 17.84
C THR A 563 -3.04 16.65 18.48
N HIS A 564 -3.69 15.72 19.17
CA HIS A 564 -4.94 15.94 19.88
C HIS A 564 -4.87 15.41 21.31
N ASP A 565 -5.73 15.96 22.16
CA ASP A 565 -5.78 15.62 23.59
C ASP A 565 -7.11 14.95 23.95
N LEU A 566 -7.06 14.00 24.89
CA LEU A 566 -8.19 13.58 25.71
C LEU A 566 -7.88 13.94 27.16
N VAL A 567 -8.52 14.98 27.68
CA VAL A 567 -8.40 15.42 29.06
C VAL A 567 -9.57 14.88 29.86
N LEU A 568 -9.30 14.14 30.94
CA LEU A 568 -10.31 13.58 31.83
C LEU A 568 -10.15 14.17 33.23
N ASP A 569 -11.25 14.56 33.85
CA ASP A 569 -11.32 14.87 35.28
C ASP A 569 -11.87 13.67 36.04
N LEU A 570 -11.04 12.97 36.81
CA LEU A 570 -11.50 11.83 37.62
C LEU A 570 -12.15 12.26 38.94
N GLY A 571 -12.19 13.56 39.24
CA GLY A 571 -12.79 14.13 40.43
C GLY A 571 -11.95 13.97 41.71
N PRO A 572 -12.52 14.35 42.86
CA PRO A 572 -11.84 14.19 44.14
C PRO A 572 -11.86 12.73 44.58
N LEU A 573 -10.69 12.06 44.52
CA LEU A 573 -10.55 10.67 44.94
C LEU A 573 -10.06 10.58 46.40
N THR A 574 -10.84 9.95 47.27
CA THR A 574 -10.43 9.62 48.65
C THR A 574 -9.82 8.22 48.70
N ASN A 575 -8.65 8.05 49.33
CA ASN A 575 -7.91 6.77 49.38
C ASN A 575 -7.51 6.22 48.00
N ALA A 576 -6.98 7.09 47.14
CA ALA A 576 -6.42 6.84 45.80
C ALA A 576 -5.15 5.94 45.79
N ARG A 577 -5.15 4.83 46.53
CA ARG A 577 -3.99 3.93 46.60
C ARG A 577 -3.87 3.02 45.38
N ASP A 578 -4.99 2.61 44.80
CA ASP A 578 -5.03 1.82 43.56
C ASP A 578 -6.03 2.50 42.61
N ILE A 579 -5.56 3.02 41.48
CA ILE A 579 -6.42 3.63 40.46
C ILE A 579 -6.13 2.96 39.13
N THR A 580 -7.15 2.42 38.48
CA THR A 580 -7.02 1.81 37.16
C THR A 580 -7.98 2.48 36.20
N LEU A 581 -7.46 2.95 35.07
CA LEU A 581 -8.20 3.56 33.97
C LEU A 581 -8.43 2.54 32.87
N PHE A 582 -9.65 2.48 32.35
CA PHE A 582 -10.08 1.61 31.26
C PHE A 582 -10.51 2.48 30.09
N LEU A 583 -9.92 2.21 28.92
CA LEU A 583 -10.19 2.92 27.68
C LEU A 583 -10.65 1.90 26.63
N GLU A 584 -11.90 1.98 26.19
CA GLU A 584 -12.46 1.11 25.15
C GLU A 584 -12.56 1.90 23.83
N GLY A 585 -11.96 1.37 22.77
CA GLY A 585 -11.86 2.06 21.48
C GLY A 585 -11.16 1.25 20.40
N TRP A 586 -10.81 1.91 19.30
CA TRP A 586 -10.09 1.31 18.19
C TRP A 586 -9.07 2.27 17.58
N LEU A 587 -8.03 1.71 16.94
CA LEU A 587 -7.03 2.46 16.20
C LEU A 587 -7.33 2.36 14.70
N PHE A 588 -7.31 3.48 13.98
CA PHE A 588 -7.19 3.44 12.52
C PHE A 588 -5.69 3.40 12.17
N PRO A 589 -5.16 2.28 11.68
CA PRO A 589 -3.70 2.10 11.67
C PRO A 589 -3.04 2.62 10.40
N THR A 590 -1.76 2.95 10.52
CA THR A 590 -0.83 3.00 9.38
C THR A 590 -0.58 1.59 8.85
N ASP A 591 -0.28 1.45 7.56
CA ASP A 591 0.16 0.17 6.97
C ASP A 591 1.68 0.12 6.77
N ALA A 592 2.20 -1.01 6.29
CA ALA A 592 3.63 -1.23 6.10
C ALA A 592 4.28 -0.20 5.17
N SER A 593 3.66 0.10 4.03
CA SER A 593 4.16 1.13 3.09
C SER A 593 4.21 2.52 3.75
N ILE A 594 3.16 2.92 4.47
CA ILE A 594 3.17 4.20 5.22
C ILE A 594 4.25 4.20 6.31
N ASN A 595 4.42 3.10 7.05
CA ASN A 595 5.44 2.99 8.08
C ASN A 595 6.84 3.14 7.49
N ALA A 596 7.07 2.59 6.28
CA ALA A 596 8.29 2.81 5.53
C ALA A 596 8.45 4.29 5.18
N ALA A 597 7.50 4.90 4.46
CA ALA A 597 7.55 6.32 4.05
C ALA A 597 7.85 7.26 5.23
N ILE A 598 7.16 7.10 6.36
CA ILE A 598 7.37 7.90 7.57
C ILE A 598 8.78 7.70 8.14
N ALA A 599 9.34 6.49 8.08
CA ALA A 599 10.68 6.21 8.59
C ALA A 599 11.80 6.73 7.70
N GLN A 600 11.52 6.87 6.40
CA GLN A 600 12.45 7.41 5.44
C GLN A 600 12.56 8.95 5.55
N GLY A 601 11.48 9.62 5.93
CA GLY A 601 11.36 11.07 6.03
C GLY A 601 11.53 11.66 7.44
N LYS A 602 11.47 12.99 7.51
CA LYS A 602 11.45 13.76 8.77
C LYS A 602 10.25 14.71 8.90
N ALA A 603 9.42 14.82 7.87
CA ALA A 603 8.29 15.72 7.83
C ALA A 603 7.19 15.36 8.85
N VAL A 604 6.99 14.06 9.08
CA VAL A 604 5.93 13.54 9.94
C VAL A 604 6.52 12.89 11.17
N LYS A 605 6.08 13.33 12.34
CA LYS A 605 6.44 12.72 13.61
C LYS A 605 5.20 12.12 14.26
N ILE A 606 5.19 10.79 14.42
CA ILE A 606 4.14 10.12 15.19
C ILE A 606 4.41 10.33 16.67
N GLU A 607 3.45 10.95 17.35
CA GLU A 607 3.40 11.06 18.80
C GLU A 607 2.57 9.91 19.37
N TRP A 608 3.27 8.94 19.96
CA TRP A 608 2.65 7.86 20.71
C TRP A 608 1.77 8.39 21.85
N PRO A 609 0.68 7.68 22.21
CA PRO A 609 -0.15 8.06 23.34
C PRO A 609 0.68 8.16 24.62
N SER A 610 0.75 9.37 25.17
CA SER A 610 1.42 9.66 26.43
C SER A 610 0.41 10.17 27.45
N LEU A 611 0.66 9.90 28.74
CA LEU A 611 -0.21 10.33 29.83
C LEU A 611 0.50 11.37 30.70
N ALA A 612 -0.15 12.53 30.86
CA ALA A 612 0.29 13.60 31.75
C ALA A 612 -0.73 13.88 32.86
N VAL A 613 -0.21 14.33 34.00
CA VAL A 613 -0.99 14.84 35.15
C VAL A 613 -0.53 16.25 35.51
N ARG A 614 -1.27 16.95 36.37
CA ARG A 614 -0.89 18.32 36.78
C ARG A 614 0.06 18.33 37.98
N ASP A 615 1.12 19.14 37.88
CA ASP A 615 2.00 19.46 39.01
C ASP A 615 1.39 20.54 39.93
N ALA A 616 2.09 20.87 41.02
CA ALA A 616 1.60 21.84 42.01
C ALA A 616 1.43 23.27 41.46
N ALA A 617 2.02 23.58 40.30
CA ALA A 617 1.84 24.85 39.61
C ALA A 617 0.74 24.79 38.54
N GLY A 618 0.06 23.64 38.38
CA GLY A 618 -0.99 23.41 37.39
C GLY A 618 -0.48 23.07 35.99
N ASN A 619 0.83 22.84 35.82
CA ASN A 619 1.39 22.47 34.52
C ASN A 619 1.27 20.97 34.28
N TRP A 620 1.04 20.58 33.03
CA TRP A 620 1.05 19.17 32.62
C TRP A 620 2.47 18.59 32.69
N ARG A 621 2.60 17.44 33.35
CA ARG A 621 3.82 16.63 33.44
C ARG A 621 3.52 15.21 32.99
N THR A 622 4.23 14.76 31.95
CA THR A 622 4.17 13.37 31.49
C THR A 622 4.66 12.45 32.61
N VAL A 623 3.85 11.44 32.95
CA VAL A 623 4.13 10.43 33.97
C VAL A 623 4.12 9.01 33.41
N ILE A 624 3.60 8.85 32.19
CA ILE A 624 3.75 7.66 31.35
C ILE A 624 4.08 8.14 29.94
N GLU A 625 5.31 7.86 29.47
CA GLU A 625 5.80 8.32 28.16
C GLU A 625 5.12 7.60 26.99
N ASN A 626 4.76 6.33 27.16
CA ASN A 626 4.10 5.51 26.15
C ASN A 626 3.04 4.60 26.79
N LEU A 627 1.77 4.88 26.54
CA LEU A 627 0.63 4.05 26.93
C LEU A 627 0.40 2.88 25.97
N SER A 628 1.06 2.89 24.82
CA SER A 628 0.70 2.15 23.61
C SER A 628 -0.69 2.51 23.09
N PHE A 629 -1.31 1.64 22.30
CA PHE A 629 -2.59 1.86 21.60
C PHE A 629 -3.45 0.58 21.55
N PRO A 630 -4.77 0.69 21.30
CA PRO A 630 -5.62 -0.49 21.15
C PRO A 630 -5.19 -1.34 19.95
N ALA A 631 -5.01 -2.65 20.14
CA ALA A 631 -4.55 -3.58 19.11
C ALA A 631 -5.70 -3.96 18.14
N GLY A 632 -6.16 -3.01 17.33
CA GLY A 632 -7.21 -3.22 16.34
C GLY A 632 -8.57 -2.67 16.76
N LYS A 633 -9.63 -3.41 16.46
CA LYS A 633 -11.03 -2.98 16.56
C LYS A 633 -11.63 -3.37 17.92
N ASP A 634 -12.33 -2.43 18.53
CA ASP A 634 -13.17 -2.68 19.70
C ASP A 634 -12.42 -3.31 20.90
N LYS A 635 -11.25 -2.73 21.24
CA LYS A 635 -10.32 -3.23 22.27
C LYS A 635 -10.43 -2.47 23.59
N THR A 636 -10.07 -3.14 24.68
CA THR A 636 -9.91 -2.51 26.01
C THR A 636 -8.43 -2.30 26.34
N MET A 637 -8.02 -1.06 26.58
CA MET A 637 -6.73 -0.75 27.21
C MET A 637 -6.89 -0.56 28.72
N ILE A 638 -5.94 -1.11 29.49
CA ILE A 638 -5.94 -1.01 30.94
C ILE A 638 -4.67 -0.29 31.42
N VAL A 639 -4.85 0.82 32.12
CA VAL A 639 -3.77 1.72 32.55
C VAL A 639 -3.75 1.85 34.06
N ASP A 640 -2.64 1.46 34.68
CA ASP A 640 -2.41 1.66 36.10
C ASP A 640 -1.95 3.10 36.40
N LEU A 641 -2.78 3.84 37.13
CA LEU A 641 -2.53 5.21 37.58
C LEU A 641 -2.06 5.28 39.03
N THR A 642 -1.84 4.14 39.67
CA THR A 642 -1.37 4.03 41.05
C THR A 642 -0.07 4.78 41.25
N GLY A 643 -0.07 5.75 42.17
CA GLY A 643 1.11 6.57 42.49
C GLY A 643 1.57 7.50 41.35
N LYS A 644 0.78 7.69 40.29
CA LYS A 644 1.14 8.55 39.15
C LYS A 644 0.78 10.02 39.35
N PHE A 645 -0.15 10.34 40.24
CA PHE A 645 -0.58 11.72 40.51
C PHE A 645 0.44 12.47 41.37
N LEU A 646 0.82 13.68 40.93
CA LEU A 646 1.80 14.54 41.62
C LEU A 646 1.17 15.41 42.72
N THR A 647 -0.15 15.56 42.69
CA THR A 647 -0.94 16.37 43.61
C THR A 647 -2.30 15.72 43.89
N ALA A 648 -3.19 16.40 44.61
CA ALA A 648 -4.58 15.97 44.77
C ALA A 648 -5.47 16.29 43.54
N ASP A 649 -4.90 16.89 42.50
CA ASP A 649 -5.55 17.08 41.21
C ASP A 649 -5.49 15.76 40.41
N HIS A 650 -6.66 15.14 40.19
CA HIS A 650 -6.79 13.88 39.45
C HIS A 650 -7.18 14.08 37.98
N HIS A 651 -6.80 15.20 37.37
CA HIS A 651 -6.88 15.34 35.93
C HIS A 651 -5.78 14.54 35.24
N VAL A 652 -6.15 13.81 34.20
CA VAL A 652 -5.22 13.14 33.29
C VAL A 652 -5.40 13.71 31.90
N ARG A 653 -4.31 13.81 31.14
CA ARG A 653 -4.32 14.16 29.73
C ARG A 653 -3.61 13.09 28.94
N ILE A 654 -4.32 12.46 28.03
CA ILE A 654 -3.77 11.56 27.03
C ILE A 654 -3.52 12.39 25.77
N ARG A 655 -2.28 12.40 25.27
CA ARG A 655 -1.88 13.16 24.07
C ARG A 655 -1.28 12.23 23.04
N THR A 656 -1.70 12.36 21.78
CA THR A 656 -1.17 11.57 20.65
C THR A 656 -1.41 12.28 19.32
N SER A 657 -0.72 11.84 18.27
CA SER A 657 -1.04 12.14 16.88
C SER A 657 -1.63 10.93 16.14
N MET A 658 -1.76 9.77 16.80
CA MET A 658 -2.33 8.54 16.22
C MET A 658 -3.86 8.65 16.18
N GLU A 659 -4.47 8.16 15.11
CA GLU A 659 -5.92 8.27 14.90
C GLU A 659 -6.70 7.23 15.73
N ILE A 660 -6.86 7.51 17.02
CA ILE A 660 -7.52 6.61 17.99
C ILE A 660 -8.92 7.12 18.33
N TYR A 661 -9.89 6.23 18.17
CA TYR A 661 -11.31 6.48 18.34
C TYR A 661 -11.81 5.82 19.62
N TRP A 662 -12.04 6.63 20.66
CA TRP A 662 -12.56 6.16 21.95
C TRP A 662 -14.09 6.15 21.96
N ASP A 663 -14.68 5.08 22.48
CA ASP A 663 -16.13 4.90 22.64
C ASP A 663 -16.54 4.96 24.12
N ARG A 664 -15.67 4.47 25.01
CA ARG A 664 -15.97 4.47 26.44
C ARG A 664 -14.74 4.61 27.30
N VAL A 665 -14.87 5.40 28.36
CA VAL A 665 -13.83 5.57 29.38
C VAL A 665 -14.43 5.51 30.78
N PHE A 666 -13.84 4.69 31.63
CA PHE A 666 -14.19 4.59 33.04
C PHE A 666 -12.96 4.25 33.88
N PHE A 667 -13.06 4.36 35.20
CA PHE A 667 -11.99 4.01 36.12
C PHE A 667 -12.51 3.30 37.36
N THR A 668 -11.60 2.66 38.10
CA THR A 668 -11.86 2.04 39.40
C THR A 668 -10.92 2.60 40.45
N VAL A 669 -11.38 2.61 41.71
CA VAL A 669 -10.55 2.93 42.88
C VAL A 669 -10.56 1.72 43.82
N GLY A 670 -9.38 1.21 44.15
CA GLY A 670 -9.19 -0.04 44.88
C GLY A 670 -9.20 -1.28 43.97
N SER A 671 -8.79 -2.41 44.53
CA SER A 671 -8.84 -3.71 43.86
C SER A 671 -10.13 -4.48 44.18
N THR A 672 -10.59 -5.28 43.21
CA THR A 672 -11.67 -6.24 43.40
C THR A 672 -11.08 -7.65 43.39
N ASP A 673 -11.29 -8.39 44.47
CA ASP A 673 -10.94 -9.81 44.54
C ASP A 673 -12.23 -10.60 44.84
N SER A 674 -12.96 -10.95 43.79
CA SER A 674 -14.14 -11.80 43.89
C SER A 674 -13.80 -13.23 43.46
N PRO A 675 -14.48 -14.26 44.01
CA PRO A 675 -14.30 -15.64 43.57
C PRO A 675 -14.55 -15.77 42.06
N MET A 676 -13.67 -16.46 41.37
CA MET A 676 -13.74 -16.69 39.92
C MET A 676 -13.24 -18.10 39.60
N GLY A 677 -13.90 -18.75 38.64
CA GLY A 677 -13.48 -20.05 38.09
C GLY A 677 -13.00 -19.89 36.66
N VAL A 678 -11.90 -20.56 36.30
CA VAL A 678 -11.39 -20.59 34.93
C VAL A 678 -11.33 -22.04 34.44
N THR A 679 -12.05 -22.34 33.37
CA THR A 679 -12.05 -23.67 32.74
C THR A 679 -11.47 -23.56 31.33
N ARG A 680 -10.34 -24.23 31.05
CA ARG A 680 -9.75 -24.29 29.71
C ARG A 680 -10.41 -25.39 28.89
N LEU A 681 -10.97 -25.02 27.74
CA LEU A 681 -11.63 -25.91 26.79
C LEU A 681 -10.75 -26.02 25.54
N ALA A 682 -10.36 -27.25 25.20
CA ALA A 682 -9.69 -27.55 23.94
C ALA A 682 -10.72 -27.59 22.79
N PRO A 683 -10.33 -27.23 21.55
CA PRO A 683 -11.20 -27.42 20.40
C PRO A 683 -11.52 -28.92 20.24
N VAL A 684 -12.75 -29.21 19.82
CA VAL A 684 -13.22 -30.59 19.56
C VAL A 684 -13.54 -30.82 18.09
N ALA A 685 -13.61 -29.76 17.29
CA ALA A 685 -13.66 -29.80 15.83
C ALA A 685 -13.03 -28.53 15.27
N ALA A 686 -12.29 -28.66 14.16
CA ALA A 686 -11.77 -27.56 13.38
C ALA A 686 -11.76 -27.95 11.89
N ASN A 687 -12.43 -27.18 11.05
CA ASN A 687 -12.54 -27.48 9.61
C ASN A 687 -12.20 -26.24 8.78
N LEU A 688 -11.15 -26.31 7.96
CA LEU A 688 -10.75 -25.25 7.04
C LEU A 688 -11.45 -25.42 5.69
N HIS A 689 -12.03 -24.35 5.14
CA HIS A 689 -12.67 -24.36 3.83
C HIS A 689 -12.73 -22.96 3.20
N ALA A 690 -12.89 -22.90 1.88
CA ALA A 690 -13.15 -21.64 1.18
C ALA A 690 -14.49 -21.02 1.63
N ARG A 691 -14.51 -19.70 1.81
CA ARG A 691 -15.71 -18.94 2.17
C ARG A 691 -15.95 -17.74 1.25
N GLY A 692 -14.94 -16.91 1.03
CA GLY A 692 -15.05 -15.60 0.39
C GLY A 692 -15.07 -14.44 1.39
N TRP A 693 -15.39 -13.25 0.90
CA TRP A 693 -15.21 -11.98 1.60
C TRP A 693 -16.54 -11.39 2.07
N SER A 694 -16.64 -11.05 3.34
CA SER A 694 -17.83 -10.48 3.95
C SER A 694 -18.11 -9.07 3.43
N ARG A 695 -19.39 -8.70 3.31
CA ARG A 695 -19.76 -7.32 2.99
C ARG A 695 -19.30 -6.40 4.11
N VAL A 696 -18.51 -5.39 3.75
CA VAL A 696 -18.00 -4.37 4.66
C VAL A 696 -19.05 -3.27 4.89
N PHE A 697 -19.14 -2.77 6.11
CA PHE A 697 -19.86 -1.54 6.48
C PHE A 697 -19.12 -0.80 7.60
N ARG A 698 -19.53 0.43 7.96
CA ARG A 698 -18.96 1.13 9.13
C ARG A 698 -19.89 1.05 10.33
N LYS A 699 -19.42 0.44 11.42
CA LYS A 699 -20.17 0.33 12.69
C LYS A 699 -20.01 1.62 13.48
N GLY A 700 -21.09 2.34 13.78
CA GLY A 700 -21.01 3.66 14.44
C GLY A 700 -20.81 4.85 13.49
N GLY A 701 -20.96 4.65 12.18
CA GLY A 701 -20.94 5.74 11.19
C GLY A 701 -19.53 6.19 10.79
N ARG A 702 -19.33 7.51 10.60
CA ARG A 702 -18.10 8.06 9.98
C ARG A 702 -16.82 7.69 10.73
N TYR A 703 -16.85 7.75 12.06
CA TYR A 703 -15.70 7.52 12.96
C TYR A 703 -15.60 6.09 13.48
N GLY A 704 -16.48 5.23 12.97
CA GLY A 704 -16.51 3.83 13.31
C GLY A 704 -15.54 2.99 12.49
N PRO A 705 -15.09 1.85 13.03
CA PRO A 705 -14.26 0.93 12.27
C PRO A 705 -15.04 0.29 11.13
N GLN A 706 -14.32 -0.22 10.14
CA GLN A 706 -14.89 -1.19 9.21
C GLN A 706 -15.34 -2.44 9.97
N TRP A 707 -16.49 -2.96 9.58
CA TRP A 707 -17.17 -4.10 10.19
C TRP A 707 -17.71 -5.03 9.12
N PHE A 708 -17.91 -6.30 9.47
CA PHE A 708 -18.09 -7.37 8.50
C PHE A 708 -19.39 -8.12 8.72
N ASP A 709 -20.25 -8.13 7.71
CA ASP A 709 -21.53 -8.84 7.72
C ASP A 709 -21.32 -10.28 7.28
N TYR A 710 -21.27 -11.19 8.26
CA TYR A 710 -21.03 -12.61 8.03
C TYR A 710 -22.02 -13.25 7.04
N SER A 711 -23.25 -12.73 6.98
CA SER A 711 -24.34 -13.32 6.19
C SER A 711 -24.28 -13.00 4.70
N GLN A 712 -23.45 -12.03 4.31
CA GLN A 712 -23.34 -11.54 2.93
C GLN A 712 -21.90 -11.70 2.46
N VAL A 713 -21.67 -12.64 1.56
CA VAL A 713 -20.33 -13.05 1.15
C VAL A 713 -20.16 -12.92 -0.36
N SER A 714 -19.10 -12.23 -0.78
CA SER A 714 -18.62 -12.20 -2.17
C SER A 714 -17.70 -13.38 -2.44
N ARG A 715 -17.77 -13.94 -3.67
CA ARG A 715 -16.82 -14.94 -4.17
C ARG A 715 -15.73 -14.33 -5.04
N GLU A 716 -15.81 -13.04 -5.31
CA GLU A 716 -14.79 -12.31 -6.05
C GLU A 716 -13.73 -11.80 -5.07
N SER A 717 -12.47 -12.20 -5.29
CA SER A 717 -11.34 -11.72 -4.50
C SER A 717 -11.09 -10.25 -4.78
N PRO A 718 -11.01 -9.38 -3.75
CA PRO A 718 -10.56 -8.01 -3.93
C PRO A 718 -9.03 -7.90 -3.97
N TRP A 719 -8.29 -8.98 -3.72
CA TRP A 719 -6.83 -8.96 -3.51
C TRP A 719 -6.05 -9.67 -4.61
N ARG A 720 -4.78 -9.27 -4.74
CA ARG A 720 -3.77 -10.07 -5.46
C ARG A 720 -3.53 -11.38 -4.70
N ALA A 721 -3.20 -12.43 -5.44
CA ALA A 721 -2.86 -13.71 -4.85
C ALA A 721 -1.55 -13.60 -4.04
N VAL A 722 -1.44 -14.40 -2.98
CA VAL A 722 -0.18 -14.60 -2.25
C VAL A 722 0.35 -15.97 -2.63
N GLY A 723 1.58 -16.04 -3.12
CA GLY A 723 2.19 -17.25 -3.63
C GLY A 723 2.61 -18.22 -2.52
N GLY A 724 2.46 -19.53 -2.74
CA GLY A 724 3.02 -20.55 -1.86
C GLY A 724 2.04 -21.66 -1.47
N HIS A 725 2.42 -22.37 -0.41
CA HIS A 725 1.73 -23.55 0.08
C HIS A 725 0.83 -23.20 1.26
N PHE A 726 -0.46 -23.42 1.09
CA PHE A 726 -1.48 -23.26 2.12
C PHE A 726 -1.97 -24.61 2.61
N THR A 727 -2.51 -24.61 3.82
CA THR A 727 -3.13 -25.80 4.40
C THR A 727 -4.34 -26.25 3.57
N ARG A 728 -4.48 -27.56 3.40
CA ARG A 728 -5.59 -28.20 2.69
C ARG A 728 -6.90 -27.94 3.40
N TYR A 729 -7.97 -27.92 2.61
CA TYR A 729 -9.32 -27.94 3.18
C TYR A 729 -9.62 -29.27 3.89
N GLY A 730 -10.51 -29.20 4.87
CA GLY A 730 -10.92 -30.35 5.68
C GLY A 730 -10.53 -30.22 7.15
N ASP A 731 -10.44 -31.36 7.83
CA ASP A 731 -10.08 -31.42 9.25
C ASP A 731 -8.64 -30.97 9.47
N VAL A 732 -8.50 -29.99 10.38
CA VAL A 732 -7.25 -29.36 10.83
C VAL A 732 -7.13 -29.36 12.36
N LEU A 733 -8.06 -30.03 13.07
CA LEU A 733 -8.04 -30.10 14.53
C LEU A 733 -6.69 -30.57 15.13
N PRO A 734 -5.94 -31.52 14.52
CA PRO A 734 -4.65 -31.93 15.05
C PRO A 734 -3.64 -30.78 15.20
N LEU A 735 -3.71 -29.77 14.33
CA LEU A 735 -2.78 -28.63 14.26
C LEU A 735 -3.07 -27.51 15.26
N LEU A 736 -4.07 -27.65 16.14
CA LEU A 736 -4.52 -26.55 17.02
C LEU A 736 -4.40 -26.87 18.52
N ARG A 737 -3.92 -28.07 18.87
CA ARG A 737 -3.95 -28.58 20.24
C ARG A 737 -2.76 -28.08 21.06
N GLU A 738 -1.61 -27.95 20.43
CA GLU A 738 -0.31 -27.69 21.04
C GLU A 738 0.43 -26.70 20.15
N ALA A 739 1.29 -25.88 20.74
CA ALA A 739 2.11 -24.96 19.97
C ALA A 739 3.43 -25.68 19.63
N ASP A 740 3.52 -26.23 18.42
CA ASP A 740 4.56 -27.14 17.95
C ASP A 740 5.14 -26.80 16.57
N ASP A 741 4.93 -25.55 16.13
CA ASP A 741 5.37 -24.99 14.83
C ASP A 741 4.57 -25.52 13.62
N GLN A 742 3.56 -26.37 13.81
CA GLN A 742 2.70 -26.90 12.74
C GLN A 742 1.38 -26.13 12.63
N SER A 743 1.43 -25.00 11.94
CA SER A 743 0.31 -24.06 11.88
C SER A 743 -0.75 -24.41 10.82
N VAL A 744 -2.00 -24.02 11.07
CA VAL A 744 -3.00 -23.87 10.01
C VAL A 744 -2.69 -22.58 9.24
N ILE A 745 -2.33 -22.72 7.96
CA ILE A 745 -2.04 -21.59 7.06
C ILE A 745 -3.32 -21.21 6.30
N ILE A 746 -3.89 -20.06 6.66
CA ILE A 746 -5.19 -19.57 6.18
C ILE A 746 -4.94 -18.49 5.12
N ALA A 747 -5.51 -18.64 3.93
CA ALA A 747 -5.44 -17.63 2.87
C ALA A 747 -6.61 -16.66 2.95
N SER A 748 -6.47 -15.49 2.33
CA SER A 748 -7.60 -14.59 2.12
C SER A 748 -8.79 -15.27 1.45
N GLY A 749 -9.97 -15.11 2.05
CA GLY A 749 -11.21 -15.76 1.65
C GLY A 749 -11.44 -17.14 2.28
N ASP A 750 -10.53 -17.66 3.09
CA ASP A 750 -10.75 -18.92 3.82
C ASP A 750 -11.43 -18.71 5.18
N GLU A 751 -12.10 -19.76 5.65
CA GLU A 751 -12.70 -19.84 6.99
C GLU A 751 -12.29 -21.15 7.66
N MET A 752 -11.94 -21.06 8.94
CA MET A 752 -11.82 -22.19 9.85
C MET A 752 -13.00 -22.21 10.83
N SER A 753 -13.88 -23.19 10.62
CA SER A 753 -15.01 -23.51 11.52
C SER A 753 -14.54 -24.22 12.78
N LEU A 754 -14.76 -23.61 13.94
CA LEU A 754 -14.29 -24.07 15.24
C LEU A 754 -15.45 -24.45 16.17
N GLU A 755 -15.31 -25.59 16.84
CA GLU A 755 -16.21 -25.98 17.93
C GLU A 755 -15.44 -26.33 19.22
N PHE A 756 -15.98 -25.87 20.35
CA PHE A 756 -15.54 -26.26 21.70
C PHE A 756 -16.69 -26.95 22.41
N ALA A 757 -16.42 -28.06 23.12
CA ALA A 757 -17.45 -28.71 23.91
C ALA A 757 -17.88 -27.81 25.09
N GLU A 758 -19.17 -27.78 25.40
CA GLU A 758 -19.72 -27.14 26.60
C GLU A 758 -19.41 -27.98 27.86
N ALA A 759 -18.14 -28.33 28.06
CA ALA A 759 -17.64 -29.17 29.14
C ALA A 759 -17.28 -28.34 30.37
N THR A 760 -18.22 -27.52 30.82
CA THR A 760 -18.03 -26.56 31.93
C THR A 760 -18.90 -26.90 33.14
N PRO A 761 -18.50 -26.57 34.37
CA PRO A 761 -19.35 -26.70 35.54
C PRO A 761 -20.65 -25.89 35.41
N PRO A 762 -21.76 -26.30 36.06
CA PRO A 762 -22.94 -25.47 36.21
C PRO A 762 -22.61 -24.16 36.92
N LEU A 763 -23.18 -23.04 36.45
CA LEU A 763 -23.00 -21.75 37.08
C LEU A 763 -23.68 -21.70 38.46
N PRO A 764 -23.00 -21.19 39.51
CA PRO A 764 -23.65 -20.86 40.76
C PRO A 764 -24.76 -19.80 40.56
N ASN A 765 -25.74 -19.75 41.47
CA ASN A 765 -26.78 -18.73 41.41
C ASN A 765 -26.19 -17.31 41.49
N GLY A 766 -26.61 -16.42 40.58
CA GLY A 766 -26.11 -15.04 40.50
C GLY A 766 -24.72 -14.91 39.87
N TRP A 767 -24.26 -15.92 39.15
CA TRP A 767 -23.03 -15.91 38.38
C TRP A 767 -23.32 -15.89 36.87
N LYS A 768 -22.41 -15.27 36.13
CA LYS A 768 -22.36 -15.29 34.68
C LYS A 768 -21.06 -15.91 34.19
N ARG A 769 -21.03 -16.23 32.89
CA ARG A 769 -19.87 -16.73 32.19
C ARG A 769 -19.49 -15.78 31.07
N ASP A 770 -18.29 -15.23 31.13
CA ASP A 770 -17.60 -14.62 29.99
C ASP A 770 -16.53 -15.59 29.47
N PHE A 771 -15.92 -15.31 28.32
CA PHE A 771 -14.87 -16.16 27.77
C PHE A 771 -13.64 -15.35 27.35
N LEU A 772 -12.51 -16.03 27.27
CA LEU A 772 -11.32 -15.55 26.56
C LEU A 772 -10.94 -16.53 25.46
N LEU A 773 -10.68 -16.04 24.25
CA LEU A 773 -9.98 -16.84 23.24
C LEU A 773 -8.48 -16.71 23.49
N PHE A 774 -7.82 -17.83 23.73
CA PHE A 774 -6.38 -17.95 23.72
C PHE A 774 -5.92 -18.43 22.35
N ASN A 775 -4.95 -17.75 21.76
CA ASN A 775 -4.28 -18.18 20.53
C ASN A 775 -2.76 -18.23 20.68
N VAL A 776 -2.14 -19.05 19.84
CA VAL A 776 -0.74 -18.93 19.45
C VAL A 776 -0.75 -18.85 17.94
N ALA A 777 -0.45 -17.67 17.41
CA ALA A 777 -0.60 -17.40 15.99
C ALA A 777 0.25 -16.21 15.53
N TRP A 778 0.51 -16.18 14.23
CA TRP A 778 1.13 -15.08 13.50
C TRP A 778 0.25 -14.65 12.35
N MET A 779 0.51 -13.45 11.86
CA MET A 779 -0.03 -12.99 10.59
C MET A 779 1.07 -12.30 9.80
N LYS A 780 0.94 -12.32 8.47
CA LYS A 780 1.79 -11.59 7.56
C LYS A 780 0.90 -10.93 6.52
N ASP A 781 0.91 -9.61 6.48
CA ASP A 781 0.23 -8.91 5.39
C ASP A 781 1.04 -9.02 4.10
N ALA A 782 0.37 -8.81 2.97
CA ALA A 782 0.97 -8.92 1.65
C ALA A 782 1.37 -7.57 1.04
N ASP A 783 1.48 -6.54 1.87
CA ASP A 783 1.99 -5.23 1.47
C ASP A 783 3.38 -5.33 0.83
N LEU A 784 3.66 -4.52 -0.18
CA LEU A 784 4.93 -4.54 -0.91
C LEU A 784 6.15 -4.20 -0.03
N HIS A 785 5.94 -3.51 1.09
CA HIS A 785 6.94 -3.22 2.11
C HIS A 785 7.03 -4.25 3.24
N THR A 786 6.08 -5.18 3.31
CA THR A 786 6.17 -6.30 4.26
C THR A 786 7.16 -7.32 3.73
N ALA A 787 8.17 -7.63 4.53
CA ALA A 787 9.22 -8.56 4.16
C ALA A 787 8.65 -9.92 3.82
N SER A 788 8.89 -10.37 2.58
CA SER A 788 8.33 -11.59 1.99
C SER A 788 6.79 -11.64 2.06
N GLY A 789 6.11 -10.49 2.03
CA GLY A 789 4.64 -10.40 2.16
C GLY A 789 3.87 -11.07 1.02
N GLN A 790 4.46 -11.11 -0.17
CA GLN A 790 3.83 -11.66 -1.39
C GLN A 790 3.89 -13.19 -1.43
N THR A 791 4.54 -13.83 -0.45
CA THR A 791 4.62 -15.29 -0.37
C THR A 791 4.24 -15.81 1.02
N VAL A 792 3.83 -17.07 1.12
CA VAL A 792 3.59 -17.74 2.41
C VAL A 792 4.89 -17.95 3.18
N GLU A 793 5.99 -18.23 2.47
CA GLU A 793 7.30 -18.43 3.08
C GLU A 793 7.98 -17.08 3.40
N PRO A 794 8.99 -17.04 4.30
CA PRO A 794 9.39 -18.11 5.21
C PRO A 794 8.34 -18.41 6.29
N LEU A 795 8.13 -19.68 6.65
CA LEU A 795 7.20 -20.09 7.72
C LEU A 795 7.66 -19.63 9.13
N PRO A 796 6.78 -19.07 9.96
CA PRO A 796 7.12 -18.75 11.35
C PRO A 796 7.29 -20.00 12.21
N PHE A 797 8.12 -19.89 13.26
CA PHE A 797 8.32 -20.93 14.27
C PHE A 797 8.77 -20.32 15.62
N HIS A 798 8.51 -21.00 16.73
CA HIS A 798 8.68 -20.47 18.09
C HIS A 798 10.12 -20.09 18.46
N ALA A 799 11.11 -20.79 17.91
CA ALA A 799 12.51 -20.51 18.20
C ALA A 799 13.07 -19.31 17.41
N MET A 800 12.27 -18.69 16.53
CA MET A 800 12.73 -17.55 15.73
C MET A 800 12.97 -16.30 16.60
N THR A 801 14.08 -15.62 16.37
CA THR A 801 14.45 -14.41 17.11
C THR A 801 14.10 -13.11 16.37
N HIS A 802 13.90 -13.19 15.06
CA HIS A 802 13.53 -12.08 14.18
C HIS A 802 12.87 -12.64 12.91
N TYR A 803 12.20 -11.78 12.16
CA TYR A 803 11.59 -12.08 10.88
C TYR A 803 11.84 -10.90 9.92
N PRO A 804 12.14 -11.12 8.62
CA PRO A 804 12.48 -12.41 8.03
C PRO A 804 13.78 -12.94 8.67
N TYR A 805 13.90 -14.25 8.79
CA TYR A 805 15.07 -14.87 9.42
C TYR A 805 16.11 -15.27 8.36
N GLY A 806 17.40 -15.09 8.70
CA GLY A 806 18.51 -15.44 7.82
C GLY A 806 18.88 -16.92 7.90
N ALA A 807 20.00 -17.29 7.27
CA ALA A 807 20.47 -18.68 7.20
C ALA A 807 20.89 -19.27 8.57
N GLU A 808 21.04 -18.43 9.60
CA GLU A 808 21.32 -18.83 10.98
C GLU A 808 20.11 -19.44 11.71
N LEU A 809 18.93 -19.22 11.16
CA LEU A 809 17.65 -19.75 11.64
C LEU A 809 17.03 -20.58 10.52
N ARG A 810 16.31 -21.64 10.89
CA ARG A 810 15.62 -22.47 9.92
C ARG A 810 14.36 -23.03 10.57
N TYR A 811 13.27 -22.99 9.81
CA TYR A 811 12.06 -23.72 10.17
C TYR A 811 12.40 -25.20 10.40
N PRO A 812 11.86 -25.86 11.44
CA PRO A 812 12.22 -27.23 11.76
C PRO A 812 12.02 -28.21 10.59
N ASP A 813 12.98 -29.10 10.39
CA ASP A 813 12.99 -30.11 9.31
C ASP A 813 13.21 -31.51 9.91
N ASP A 814 12.48 -31.83 10.97
CA ASP A 814 12.43 -33.20 11.49
C ASP A 814 11.35 -34.04 10.78
N ALA A 815 11.19 -35.29 11.18
CA ALA A 815 10.24 -36.20 10.55
C ALA A 815 8.77 -35.78 10.75
N ALA A 816 8.44 -35.08 11.84
CA ALA A 816 7.10 -34.60 12.11
C ALA A 816 6.77 -33.42 11.19
N HIS A 817 7.66 -32.44 11.09
CA HIS A 817 7.47 -31.26 10.25
C HIS A 817 7.41 -31.58 8.75
N ARG A 818 8.28 -32.47 8.25
CA ARG A 818 8.16 -32.95 6.86
C ARG A 818 6.84 -33.65 6.58
N ARG A 819 6.29 -34.37 7.56
CA ARG A 819 4.99 -35.03 7.43
C ARG A 819 3.86 -34.00 7.43
N TYR A 820 3.93 -33.03 8.33
CA TYR A 820 3.00 -31.91 8.40
C TYR A 820 2.91 -31.20 7.04
N VAL A 821 4.03 -30.73 6.47
CA VAL A 821 4.04 -30.05 5.16
C VAL A 821 3.46 -30.94 4.07
N ALA A 822 3.84 -32.23 4.02
CA ALA A 822 3.34 -33.15 3.00
C ALA A 822 1.85 -33.52 3.13
N GLU A 823 1.30 -33.49 4.34
CA GLU A 823 -0.08 -33.90 4.63
C GLU A 823 -1.06 -32.72 4.65
N TYR A 824 -0.61 -31.56 5.11
CA TYR A 824 -1.44 -30.37 5.32
C TYR A 824 -1.19 -29.30 4.25
N ASP A 825 0.05 -28.90 3.99
CA ASP A 825 0.37 -27.73 3.13
C ASP A 825 0.42 -28.07 1.63
N THR A 826 -0.72 -28.52 1.12
CA THR A 826 -0.85 -29.10 -0.22
C THR A 826 -1.65 -28.24 -1.19
N ARG A 827 -2.26 -27.14 -0.74
CA ARG A 827 -2.95 -26.20 -1.63
C ARG A 827 -1.94 -25.15 -2.12
N ILE A 828 -1.73 -25.09 -3.43
CA ILE A 828 -0.72 -24.22 -4.02
C ILE A 828 -1.42 -23.04 -4.70
N THR A 829 -0.98 -21.85 -4.36
CA THR A 829 -1.26 -20.63 -5.13
C THR A 829 0.03 -20.26 -5.86
N PRO A 830 0.02 -20.09 -7.18
CA PRO A 830 1.20 -19.63 -7.90
C PRO A 830 1.63 -18.24 -7.39
N PRO A 831 2.94 -17.95 -7.39
CA PRO A 831 3.45 -16.62 -7.09
C PRO A 831 2.89 -15.57 -8.05
#